data_AF-W7BKF5-F1
#
_entry.id   AF-W7BKF5-F1
#
_cell.length_a   1.000
_cell.length_b   1.000
_cell.length_c   1.000
_cell.angle_alpha   90.00
_cell.angle_beta   90.00
_cell.angle_gamma   90.00
#
_symmetry.space_group_name_H-M   'P 1'
#
loop_
_entity.id
_entity.type
_entity.pdbx_description
1 polymer ?
#
loop_
_entity_poly.entity_id
_entity_poly.type
_entity_poly.pdbx_seq_one_letter_code
_entity_poly.pdbx_strand_id
1 'polypeptide(L)'
;MFIDTEQEVDAVVSNDILNGNGIKMKFNINDTDGAFYNNGGTGTTSSALSGGGGTYRYKWSILDLNSKLGAGSLFGSFSGNSTTVPTAGNLEFKTLVKDQVLKQIGPASGDFAGADGAPLSVANVRQLILDNQKELDAAYKLDAAFMGARTTIYKDWLATQVKVQAQVPDRVKYNLEMWTKYGMAHTLQNVSIIPSGSGVVLNNPNANTDVYYTTDGTDPMGADGVVSSKATKYTAGTVLDKKVKLTVRAFATNNWGPMIDNGLAAEQAQKEDTATKAVQALFTNDNIASGTIKKETDQATIDAAQKAVDAVADLATRSVLQNNLNTAKELLANRGKTSGAITTNDFIIGTDSYIKGTYTGDVTKIGLEVNNTPQQIINATGSPYQYYAKGKINAPTDQVNIIGYDKDGNELQKTKVNVQKPTAGQITLNPFYLGKDNYVTGQFSGDVAKISLTVNDAESTKITVTTTNFQYYANKLIRNMTDKVKLTAYDINGKILATQPVIIAKEAATVGAITSLAPFKIGKDNYVTGQFSGDIAKISMTVNNAEGTKITVSAPDFKYYANNVIRNLSDTAKLTAYDNVGKVLDTKTITVLNGISLPGSIDTIAPFKIGKDNYITGTFTGDIVKVELQINKAPQQRINVKDYIIKYYAKTNITNTNDVIELVGYNTAGDVVSTKAVPVTSANGGVTVNPYVLGDGYVKGQFTSDVARISLTVNNAKKTTISVPPTGSDFQYYAKPLIKNRTDTVSLTAYDSLGGEIQTVSVPIL
;
A
#
# COMPACT_ATOMS: atom_id res chain seq x y z
N MET A 1 -2.67 -34.90 -70.41
CA MET A 1 -2.10 -35.08 -69.05
C MET A 1 -0.59 -35.20 -69.08
N PHE A 2 -0.03 -36.36 -69.42
CA PHE A 2 1.43 -36.57 -69.31
C PHE A 2 2.17 -36.27 -70.62
N ILE A 3 1.75 -35.22 -71.34
CA ILE A 3 2.25 -34.85 -72.67
C ILE A 3 2.59 -33.35 -72.77
N ASP A 4 1.89 -32.51 -72.02
CA ASP A 4 2.18 -31.08 -71.89
C ASP A 4 3.12 -30.82 -70.70
N THR A 5 3.92 -29.76 -70.76
CA THR A 5 4.92 -29.38 -69.74
C THR A 5 5.03 -27.87 -69.51
N GLU A 6 3.97 -27.08 -69.76
CA GLU A 6 3.88 -25.62 -69.48
C GLU A 6 3.86 -25.27 -67.96
N GLN A 7 4.91 -25.64 -67.22
CA GLN A 7 5.16 -25.31 -65.79
C GLN A 7 4.07 -25.74 -64.78
N GLU A 8 3.11 -26.55 -65.18
CA GLU A 8 2.10 -27.14 -64.28
C GLU A 8 2.70 -28.20 -63.33
N VAL A 9 2.03 -28.46 -62.20
CA VAL A 9 2.63 -29.15 -61.03
C VAL A 9 3.21 -30.52 -61.36
N ASP A 10 4.55 -30.56 -61.37
CA ASP A 10 5.36 -31.68 -61.81
C ASP A 10 5.55 -32.76 -60.72
N ALA A 11 5.28 -34.02 -61.08
CA ALA A 11 5.93 -35.17 -60.46
C ALA A 11 7.36 -35.26 -61.00
N VAL A 12 8.32 -35.29 -60.09
CA VAL A 12 9.70 -35.71 -60.36
C VAL A 12 9.90 -37.08 -59.72
N VAL A 13 9.93 -38.12 -60.53
CA VAL A 13 10.27 -39.48 -60.09
C VAL A 13 11.78 -39.63 -60.15
N SER A 14 12.38 -39.94 -58.99
CA SER A 14 13.80 -40.23 -58.84
C SER A 14 13.95 -41.38 -57.84
N ASN A 15 14.93 -42.23 -58.10
CA ASN A 15 15.48 -43.18 -57.15
C ASN A 15 16.98 -43.23 -57.49
N ASP A 16 17.84 -42.96 -56.51
CA ASP A 16 19.21 -42.52 -56.81
C ASP A 16 20.03 -43.59 -57.52
N ILE A 17 20.52 -43.26 -58.71
CA ILE A 17 21.29 -44.17 -59.55
C ILE A 17 22.77 -44.19 -59.13
N LEU A 18 23.35 -43.06 -58.66
CA LEU A 18 24.78 -43.01 -58.30
C LEU A 18 25.25 -41.91 -57.31
N ASN A 19 24.48 -40.83 -57.01
CA ASN A 19 24.73 -39.82 -55.95
C ASN A 19 23.80 -38.55 -56.03
N GLY A 20 22.54 -38.68 -56.45
CA GLY A 20 21.47 -37.88 -55.83
C GLY A 20 20.76 -36.80 -56.63
N ASN A 21 20.81 -36.79 -57.98
CA ASN A 21 19.97 -35.86 -58.77
C ASN A 21 19.55 -36.35 -60.18
N GLY A 22 19.61 -37.66 -60.43
CA GLY A 22 19.10 -38.25 -61.67
C GLY A 22 17.57 -38.29 -61.69
N ILE A 23 16.92 -37.37 -62.40
CA ILE A 23 15.48 -37.46 -62.70
C ILE A 23 15.25 -38.69 -63.57
N LYS A 24 14.59 -39.73 -63.04
CA LYS A 24 14.18 -40.90 -63.84
C LYS A 24 13.09 -40.52 -64.82
N MET A 25 12.05 -39.81 -64.36
CA MET A 25 10.95 -39.29 -65.19
C MET A 25 10.38 -38.00 -64.60
N LYS A 26 9.86 -37.14 -65.48
CA LYS A 26 9.13 -35.91 -65.13
C LYS A 26 7.77 -35.91 -65.85
N PHE A 27 6.66 -35.67 -65.13
CA PHE A 27 5.32 -35.56 -65.72
C PHE A 27 4.36 -34.74 -64.85
N ASN A 28 3.41 -34.06 -65.47
CA ASN A 28 2.38 -33.25 -64.79
C ASN A 28 1.33 -34.13 -64.08
N ILE A 29 0.99 -33.85 -62.81
CA ILE A 29 0.04 -34.66 -62.02
C ILE A 29 -1.43 -34.29 -62.27
N ASN A 30 -1.72 -33.05 -62.66
CA ASN A 30 -3.09 -32.55 -62.82
C ASN A 30 -3.14 -31.45 -63.88
N ASP A 31 -3.07 -31.90 -65.13
CA ASP A 31 -3.18 -31.10 -66.35
C ASP A 31 -4.37 -30.12 -66.35
N THR A 32 -4.11 -28.83 -66.51
CA THR A 32 -5.12 -27.76 -66.46
C THR A 32 -5.63 -27.32 -67.83
N ASP A 33 -5.21 -28.00 -68.92
CA ASP A 33 -5.56 -27.75 -70.33
C ASP A 33 -7.03 -28.01 -70.73
N GLY A 34 -7.99 -27.70 -69.87
CA GLY A 34 -9.43 -27.86 -70.14
C GLY A 34 -10.32 -27.04 -69.21
N ALA A 35 -11.63 -27.15 -69.42
CA ALA A 35 -12.60 -26.43 -68.59
C ALA A 35 -12.47 -26.87 -67.11
N PHE A 36 -12.20 -25.89 -66.24
CA PHE A 36 -12.03 -26.09 -64.79
C PHE A 36 -13.31 -26.57 -64.07
N TYR A 37 -14.47 -26.39 -64.72
CA TYR A 37 -15.79 -26.86 -64.27
C TYR A 37 -16.28 -28.05 -65.10
N ASN A 38 -16.97 -28.99 -64.46
CA ASN A 38 -17.24 -30.33 -65.02
C ASN A 38 -18.32 -30.39 -66.13
N ASN A 39 -18.88 -29.24 -66.51
CA ASN A 39 -19.95 -29.05 -67.50
C ASN A 39 -21.12 -30.05 -67.43
N GLY A 40 -21.57 -30.38 -66.21
CA GLY A 40 -22.66 -31.36 -65.99
C GLY A 40 -22.18 -32.78 -65.69
N GLY A 41 -20.88 -32.97 -65.44
CA GLY A 41 -20.29 -34.22 -64.94
C GLY A 41 -20.00 -35.29 -66.00
N THR A 42 -20.58 -35.17 -67.20
CA THR A 42 -20.42 -36.15 -68.31
C THR A 42 -19.07 -36.09 -69.01
N GLY A 43 -18.41 -34.92 -69.01
CA GLY A 43 -17.06 -34.72 -69.55
C GLY A 43 -16.99 -34.69 -71.09
N THR A 44 -17.15 -33.51 -71.68
CA THR A 44 -17.15 -33.33 -73.14
C THR A 44 -15.75 -33.37 -73.76
N THR A 45 -15.67 -33.84 -75.01
CA THR A 45 -14.48 -33.85 -75.89
C THR A 45 -13.99 -32.44 -76.22
N SER A 46 -14.89 -31.45 -76.22
CA SER A 46 -14.60 -30.05 -76.51
C SER A 46 -15.02 -29.13 -75.36
N SER A 47 -14.34 -27.99 -75.26
CA SER A 47 -14.78 -26.80 -74.52
C SER A 47 -15.38 -25.80 -75.51
N ALA A 48 -16.30 -24.96 -75.05
CA ALA A 48 -16.87 -23.86 -75.85
C ALA A 48 -15.90 -22.66 -76.01
N LEU A 49 -14.71 -22.73 -75.41
CA LEU A 49 -13.64 -21.76 -75.56
C LEU A 49 -12.59 -22.27 -76.57
N SER A 50 -12.10 -21.37 -77.41
CA SER A 50 -11.03 -21.64 -78.38
C SER A 50 -9.78 -22.18 -77.68
N GLY A 51 -9.43 -23.45 -77.93
CA GLY A 51 -8.35 -24.16 -77.23
C GLY A 51 -8.52 -25.69 -77.22
N GLY A 52 -9.75 -26.19 -77.37
CA GLY A 52 -10.01 -27.58 -77.79
C GLY A 52 -9.78 -28.71 -76.78
N GLY A 53 -9.12 -28.50 -75.63
CA GLY A 53 -8.72 -29.57 -74.70
C GLY A 53 -9.84 -30.29 -73.91
N GLY A 54 -11.11 -29.88 -74.04
CA GLY A 54 -12.24 -30.54 -73.38
C GLY A 54 -12.40 -30.18 -71.90
N THR A 55 -12.64 -31.18 -71.04
CA THR A 55 -12.80 -31.04 -69.58
C THR A 55 -11.77 -31.89 -68.84
N TYR A 56 -11.46 -31.55 -67.57
CA TYR A 56 -10.56 -32.36 -66.75
C TYR A 56 -11.04 -33.82 -66.56
N ARG A 57 -12.35 -34.10 -66.71
CA ARG A 57 -12.91 -35.46 -66.69
C ARG A 57 -12.63 -36.23 -67.99
N TYR A 58 -12.64 -35.53 -69.13
CA TYR A 58 -12.39 -36.14 -70.44
C TYR A 58 -10.97 -36.72 -70.56
N LYS A 59 -9.97 -36.04 -70.00
CA LYS A 59 -8.55 -36.45 -69.98
C LYS A 59 -8.30 -37.82 -69.31
N TRP A 60 -9.19 -38.23 -68.40
CA TRP A 60 -9.16 -39.53 -67.70
C TRP A 60 -10.08 -40.60 -68.33
N SER A 61 -10.84 -40.24 -69.37
CA SER A 61 -11.88 -41.08 -69.95
C SER A 61 -11.33 -42.28 -70.74
N ILE A 62 -12.24 -43.14 -71.19
CA ILE A 62 -11.92 -44.21 -72.16
C ILE A 62 -11.78 -43.67 -73.59
N LEU A 63 -12.28 -42.46 -73.87
CA LEU A 63 -12.29 -41.86 -75.22
C LEU A 63 -10.98 -41.13 -75.52
N ASP A 64 -10.37 -40.48 -74.52
CA ASP A 64 -8.98 -40.00 -74.63
C ASP A 64 -8.01 -41.15 -74.34
N LEU A 65 -7.58 -41.85 -75.39
CA LEU A 65 -6.61 -42.94 -75.26
C LEU A 65 -5.20 -42.45 -74.92
N ASN A 66 -4.83 -41.20 -75.22
CA ASN A 66 -3.44 -40.76 -75.26
C ASN A 66 -2.99 -40.01 -73.99
N SER A 67 -3.85 -39.15 -73.41
CA SER A 67 -3.49 -38.31 -72.24
C SER A 67 -2.92 -39.08 -71.06
N LYS A 68 -3.39 -40.32 -70.88
CA LYS A 68 -3.01 -41.25 -69.80
C LYS A 68 -1.80 -42.14 -70.12
N LEU A 69 -1.40 -42.25 -71.39
CA LEU A 69 -0.20 -43.01 -71.81
C LEU A 69 1.05 -42.13 -71.80
N GLY A 70 0.87 -40.82 -71.93
CA GLY A 70 1.93 -39.83 -71.87
C GLY A 70 2.80 -39.74 -73.11
N ALA A 71 3.81 -38.86 -73.06
CA ALA A 71 4.79 -38.69 -74.12
C ALA A 71 5.40 -40.04 -74.56
N GLY A 72 5.33 -40.34 -75.86
CA GLY A 72 5.80 -41.59 -76.44
C GLY A 72 5.11 -42.87 -75.92
N SER A 73 3.97 -42.77 -75.22
CA SER A 73 3.36 -43.88 -74.45
C SER A 73 4.27 -44.48 -73.37
N LEU A 74 5.27 -43.73 -72.90
CA LEU A 74 6.26 -44.22 -71.92
C LEU A 74 5.62 -44.48 -70.55
N PHE A 75 4.80 -43.54 -70.07
CA PHE A 75 4.06 -43.69 -68.81
C PHE A 75 3.07 -44.87 -68.88
N GLY A 76 2.44 -45.07 -70.04
CA GLY A 76 1.64 -46.26 -70.34
C GLY A 76 2.43 -47.55 -70.14
N SER A 77 3.60 -47.66 -70.79
CA SER A 77 4.48 -48.83 -70.68
C SER A 77 4.85 -49.16 -69.22
N PHE A 78 5.30 -48.19 -68.43
CA PHE A 78 5.69 -48.44 -67.03
C PHE A 78 4.50 -48.66 -66.08
N SER A 79 3.35 -48.04 -66.34
CA SER A 79 2.10 -48.33 -65.62
C SER A 79 1.41 -49.62 -66.08
N GLY A 80 1.99 -50.35 -67.05
CA GLY A 80 1.43 -51.59 -67.61
C GLY A 80 0.13 -51.38 -68.38
N ASN A 81 -0.06 -50.18 -68.94
CA ASN A 81 -1.32 -49.71 -69.53
C ASN A 81 -2.52 -49.96 -68.61
N SER A 82 -2.35 -49.68 -67.31
CA SER A 82 -3.36 -49.88 -66.27
C SER A 82 -4.64 -49.10 -66.58
N THR A 83 -5.56 -49.80 -67.26
CA THR A 83 -6.85 -49.31 -67.74
C THR A 83 -8.01 -50.12 -67.15
N THR A 84 -7.71 -51.34 -66.69
CA THR A 84 -8.66 -52.29 -66.08
C THR A 84 -8.11 -53.04 -64.85
N VAL A 85 -6.77 -53.12 -64.64
CA VAL A 85 -6.16 -53.98 -63.61
C VAL A 85 -5.13 -53.21 -62.76
N PRO A 86 -5.40 -52.95 -61.46
CA PRO A 86 -4.49 -52.20 -60.58
C PRO A 86 -3.10 -52.82 -60.37
N THR A 87 -2.94 -54.14 -60.56
CA THR A 87 -1.68 -54.88 -60.38
C THR A 87 -0.80 -54.94 -61.63
N ALA A 88 -1.24 -54.43 -62.78
CA ALA A 88 -0.41 -54.33 -63.98
C ALA A 88 0.62 -53.20 -63.86
N GLY A 89 1.81 -53.40 -64.44
CA GLY A 89 2.91 -52.40 -64.50
C GLY A 89 4.11 -52.72 -63.60
N ASN A 90 5.13 -51.86 -63.67
CA ASN A 90 6.35 -51.96 -62.87
C ASN A 90 6.11 -51.46 -61.43
N LEU A 91 6.39 -52.26 -60.42
CA LEU A 91 5.99 -51.97 -59.03
C LEU A 91 6.82 -50.86 -58.37
N GLU A 92 8.11 -50.70 -58.72
CA GLU A 92 8.90 -49.54 -58.30
C GLU A 92 8.26 -48.25 -58.84
N PHE A 93 8.08 -48.18 -60.16
CA PHE A 93 7.50 -47.01 -60.83
C PHE A 93 6.14 -46.64 -60.24
N LYS A 94 5.20 -47.60 -60.15
CA LYS A 94 3.85 -47.32 -59.61
C LYS A 94 3.92 -46.83 -58.17
N THR A 95 4.82 -47.37 -57.34
CA THR A 95 4.98 -46.90 -55.95
C THR A 95 5.52 -45.47 -55.90
N LEU A 96 6.55 -45.15 -56.69
CA LEU A 96 7.07 -43.78 -56.74
C LEU A 96 6.04 -42.76 -57.27
N VAL A 97 5.12 -43.16 -58.15
CA VAL A 97 3.98 -42.29 -58.51
C VAL A 97 2.98 -42.16 -57.35
N LYS A 98 2.66 -43.24 -56.62
CA LYS A 98 1.81 -43.17 -55.43
C LYS A 98 2.37 -42.21 -54.36
N ASP A 99 3.69 -42.22 -54.14
CA ASP A 99 4.35 -41.30 -53.20
C ASP A 99 4.17 -39.83 -53.66
N GLN A 100 4.31 -39.54 -54.96
CA GLN A 100 4.09 -38.19 -55.50
C GLN A 100 2.62 -37.77 -55.45
N VAL A 101 1.67 -38.67 -55.75
CA VAL A 101 0.21 -38.39 -55.64
C VAL A 101 -0.16 -38.06 -54.18
N LEU A 102 0.37 -38.83 -53.22
CA LEU A 102 0.17 -38.58 -51.78
C LEU A 102 0.81 -37.25 -51.32
N LYS A 103 2.02 -36.94 -51.78
CA LYS A 103 2.73 -35.70 -51.44
C LYS A 103 2.07 -34.45 -52.05
N GLN A 104 1.62 -34.55 -53.30
CA GLN A 104 1.23 -33.39 -54.10
C GLN A 104 -0.26 -33.10 -54.00
N ILE A 105 -1.11 -34.12 -53.84
CA ILE A 105 -2.56 -33.97 -53.64
C ILE A 105 -2.95 -34.38 -52.23
N GLY A 106 -2.64 -35.62 -51.82
CA GLY A 106 -3.02 -36.18 -50.52
C GLY A 106 -3.47 -37.65 -50.58
N PRO A 107 -3.93 -38.21 -49.45
CA PRO A 107 -4.42 -39.59 -49.39
C PRO A 107 -5.72 -39.75 -50.19
N ALA A 108 -5.83 -40.85 -50.92
CA ALA A 108 -7.04 -41.18 -51.66
C ALA A 108 -8.07 -41.93 -50.79
N SER A 109 -8.43 -41.31 -49.67
CA SER A 109 -9.37 -41.83 -48.68
C SER A 109 -10.08 -40.68 -47.95
N GLY A 110 -11.12 -40.99 -47.17
CA GLY A 110 -11.93 -39.97 -46.50
C GLY A 110 -12.84 -39.23 -47.47
N ASP A 111 -12.82 -37.90 -47.45
CA ASP A 111 -13.62 -37.03 -48.32
C ASP A 111 -12.96 -36.72 -49.68
N PHE A 112 -11.69 -37.11 -49.85
CA PHE A 112 -10.83 -36.83 -51.00
C PHE A 112 -10.54 -35.32 -51.21
N ALA A 113 -10.50 -34.52 -50.12
CA ALA A 113 -10.08 -33.11 -50.18
C ALA A 113 -8.56 -32.91 -50.36
N GLY A 114 -7.76 -33.97 -50.25
CA GLY A 114 -6.29 -33.90 -50.23
C GLY A 114 -5.74 -33.79 -48.81
N ALA A 115 -4.44 -33.52 -48.68
CA ALA A 115 -3.77 -33.34 -47.40
C ALA A 115 -3.48 -31.87 -47.10
N ASP A 116 -3.49 -31.48 -45.83
CA ASP A 116 -3.09 -30.14 -45.39
C ASP A 116 -1.66 -29.84 -45.85
N GLY A 117 -1.47 -28.68 -46.48
CA GLY A 117 -0.18 -28.26 -47.05
C GLY A 117 0.17 -28.89 -48.41
N ALA A 118 -0.53 -29.93 -48.89
CA ALA A 118 -0.27 -30.50 -50.22
C ALA A 118 -0.68 -29.50 -51.33
N PRO A 119 0.18 -29.18 -52.33
CA PRO A 119 -0.07 -28.11 -53.31
C PRO A 119 -1.39 -28.20 -54.07
N LEU A 120 -1.84 -29.41 -54.41
CA LEU A 120 -3.06 -29.69 -55.17
C LEU A 120 -4.27 -30.05 -54.28
N SER A 121 -4.17 -29.87 -52.96
CA SER A 121 -5.31 -30.02 -52.04
C SER A 121 -6.42 -29.00 -52.33
N VAL A 122 -7.65 -29.33 -51.95
CA VAL A 122 -8.81 -28.44 -52.10
C VAL A 122 -8.61 -27.11 -51.36
N ALA A 123 -7.92 -27.12 -50.21
CA ALA A 123 -7.59 -25.91 -49.47
C ALA A 123 -6.62 -25.01 -50.27
N ASN A 124 -5.45 -25.55 -50.66
CA ASN A 124 -4.41 -24.77 -51.33
C ASN A 124 -4.82 -24.29 -52.73
N VAL A 125 -5.49 -25.13 -53.53
CA VAL A 125 -5.96 -24.72 -54.86
C VAL A 125 -7.02 -23.62 -54.77
N ARG A 126 -7.95 -23.69 -53.80
CA ARG A 126 -8.92 -22.60 -53.55
C ARG A 126 -8.22 -21.32 -53.11
N GLN A 127 -7.26 -21.43 -52.19
CA GLN A 127 -6.51 -20.28 -51.69
C GLN A 127 -5.72 -19.57 -52.80
N LEU A 128 -5.00 -20.33 -53.63
CA LEU A 128 -4.29 -19.80 -54.81
C LEU A 128 -5.23 -19.07 -55.76
N ILE A 129 -6.41 -19.63 -56.04
CA ILE A 129 -7.42 -18.96 -56.88
C ILE A 129 -7.97 -17.70 -56.20
N LEU A 130 -8.13 -17.66 -54.87
CA LEU A 130 -8.52 -16.45 -54.13
C LEU A 130 -7.44 -15.37 -54.15
N ASP A 131 -6.17 -15.74 -54.07
CA ASP A 131 -5.05 -14.79 -54.06
C ASP A 131 -4.78 -14.21 -55.46
N ASN A 132 -4.77 -15.05 -56.50
CA ASN A 132 -4.75 -14.61 -57.90
C ASN A 132 -5.96 -13.71 -58.23
N GLN A 133 -7.14 -14.00 -57.67
CA GLN A 133 -8.32 -13.14 -57.81
C GLN A 133 -8.11 -11.77 -57.18
N LYS A 134 -7.45 -11.65 -56.02
CA LYS A 134 -7.14 -10.36 -55.38
C LYS A 134 -6.13 -9.55 -56.19
N GLU A 135 -5.09 -10.19 -56.71
CA GLU A 135 -4.06 -9.54 -57.51
C GLU A 135 -4.65 -8.96 -58.81
N LEU A 136 -5.48 -9.74 -59.50
CA LEU A 136 -6.08 -9.36 -60.78
C LEU A 136 -7.30 -8.42 -60.64
N ASP A 137 -7.92 -8.32 -59.46
CA ASP A 137 -9.15 -7.54 -59.21
C ASP A 137 -9.03 -6.07 -59.63
N ALA A 138 -7.91 -5.42 -59.29
CA ALA A 138 -7.68 -4.01 -59.66
C ALA A 138 -7.49 -3.81 -61.17
N ALA A 139 -6.77 -4.72 -61.83
CA ALA A 139 -6.55 -4.69 -63.27
C ALA A 139 -7.85 -4.95 -64.04
N TYR A 140 -8.60 -6.00 -63.67
CA TYR A 140 -9.90 -6.31 -64.30
C TYR A 140 -10.96 -5.23 -64.07
N LYS A 141 -10.89 -4.47 -62.97
CA LYS A 141 -11.72 -3.26 -62.78
C LYS A 141 -11.34 -2.12 -63.72
N LEU A 142 -10.04 -1.89 -63.92
CA LEU A 142 -9.54 -0.87 -64.84
C LEU A 142 -9.93 -1.21 -66.29
N ASP A 143 -9.70 -2.46 -66.72
CA ASP A 143 -10.07 -2.94 -68.06
C ASP A 143 -11.59 -2.90 -68.27
N ALA A 144 -12.38 -3.32 -67.27
CA ALA A 144 -13.84 -3.22 -67.35
C ALA A 144 -14.36 -1.79 -67.48
N ALA A 145 -13.69 -0.81 -66.87
CA ALA A 145 -14.00 0.60 -67.01
C ALA A 145 -13.54 1.16 -68.38
N PHE A 146 -12.36 0.75 -68.86
CA PHE A 146 -11.77 1.20 -70.12
C PHE A 146 -12.50 0.64 -71.35
N MET A 147 -12.87 -0.65 -71.34
CA MET A 147 -13.49 -1.32 -72.50
C MET A 147 -14.86 -0.74 -72.87
N GLY A 148 -15.59 -0.13 -71.92
CA GLY A 148 -16.78 0.72 -72.13
C GLY A 148 -18.06 0.05 -72.68
N ALA A 149 -17.94 -0.99 -73.50
CA ALA A 149 -19.02 -1.54 -74.33
C ALA A 149 -19.92 -2.57 -73.62
N ARG A 150 -19.52 -3.07 -72.44
CA ARG A 150 -20.28 -4.09 -71.69
C ARG A 150 -20.18 -3.88 -70.18
N THR A 151 -21.19 -3.25 -69.60
CA THR A 151 -21.29 -2.90 -68.17
C THR A 151 -21.33 -4.10 -67.20
N THR A 152 -21.46 -5.33 -67.71
CA THR A 152 -21.49 -6.55 -66.90
C THR A 152 -20.14 -7.26 -66.79
N ILE A 153 -19.12 -6.90 -67.59
CA ILE A 153 -17.93 -7.74 -67.81
C ILE A 153 -17.19 -8.14 -66.52
N TYR A 154 -16.98 -7.21 -65.58
CA TYR A 154 -16.38 -7.50 -64.28
C TYR A 154 -17.28 -8.37 -63.38
N LYS A 155 -18.61 -8.19 -63.42
CA LYS A 155 -19.56 -9.03 -62.66
C LYS A 155 -19.57 -10.46 -63.19
N ASP A 156 -19.46 -10.64 -64.51
CA ASP A 156 -19.46 -11.94 -65.17
C ASP A 156 -18.13 -12.68 -64.95
N TRP A 157 -17.00 -11.95 -64.89
CA TRP A 157 -15.71 -12.47 -64.42
C TRP A 157 -15.80 -12.92 -62.95
N LEU A 158 -16.33 -12.08 -62.06
CA LEU A 158 -16.48 -12.40 -60.64
C LEU A 158 -17.38 -13.63 -60.40
N ALA A 159 -18.51 -13.72 -61.12
CA ALA A 159 -19.38 -14.90 -61.09
C ALA A 159 -18.68 -16.17 -61.61
N THR A 160 -17.79 -16.03 -62.58
CA THR A 160 -16.95 -17.13 -63.07
C THR A 160 -15.97 -17.62 -61.99
N GLN A 161 -15.33 -16.71 -61.23
CA GLN A 161 -14.44 -17.10 -60.13
C GLN A 161 -15.21 -17.85 -59.02
N VAL A 162 -16.40 -17.40 -58.64
CA VAL A 162 -17.27 -18.11 -57.67
C VAL A 162 -17.64 -19.51 -58.18
N LYS A 163 -17.97 -19.65 -59.47
CA LYS A 163 -18.26 -20.95 -60.10
C LYS A 163 -17.05 -21.88 -60.08
N VAL A 164 -15.83 -21.37 -60.32
CA VAL A 164 -14.59 -22.15 -60.27
C VAL A 164 -14.28 -22.61 -58.84
N GLN A 165 -14.37 -21.71 -57.85
CA GLN A 165 -14.16 -22.01 -56.42
C GLN A 165 -15.09 -23.12 -55.89
N ALA A 166 -16.32 -23.18 -56.39
CA ALA A 166 -17.28 -24.24 -56.08
C ALA A 166 -16.93 -25.61 -56.69
N GLN A 167 -16.12 -25.65 -57.75
CA GLN A 167 -15.80 -26.88 -58.51
C GLN A 167 -14.47 -27.54 -58.10
N VAL A 168 -13.59 -26.84 -57.37
CA VAL A 168 -12.31 -27.39 -56.88
C VAL A 168 -12.46 -28.74 -56.15
N PRO A 169 -13.43 -28.95 -55.24
CA PRO A 169 -13.58 -30.24 -54.54
C PRO A 169 -13.86 -31.41 -55.50
N ASP A 170 -14.76 -31.20 -56.47
CA ASP A 170 -15.12 -32.22 -57.46
C ASP A 170 -13.94 -32.56 -58.39
N ARG A 171 -13.12 -31.54 -58.73
CA ARG A 171 -11.90 -31.74 -59.54
C ARG A 171 -10.83 -32.53 -58.78
N VAL A 172 -10.50 -32.15 -57.56
CA VAL A 172 -9.46 -32.83 -56.74
C VAL A 172 -9.89 -34.25 -56.41
N LYS A 173 -11.13 -34.43 -55.96
CA LYS A 173 -11.70 -35.75 -55.68
C LYS A 173 -11.66 -36.68 -56.89
N TYR A 174 -12.17 -36.24 -58.04
CA TYR A 174 -12.19 -37.08 -59.24
C TYR A 174 -10.77 -37.44 -59.73
N ASN A 175 -9.81 -36.51 -59.60
CA ASN A 175 -8.41 -36.77 -59.93
C ASN A 175 -7.83 -37.89 -59.02
N LEU A 176 -8.04 -37.83 -57.71
CA LEU A 176 -7.67 -38.91 -56.76
C LEU A 176 -8.43 -40.23 -57.01
N GLU A 177 -9.72 -40.18 -57.33
CA GLU A 177 -10.51 -41.37 -57.70
C GLU A 177 -9.92 -42.08 -58.92
N MET A 178 -9.46 -41.32 -59.93
CA MET A 178 -8.82 -41.89 -61.12
C MET A 178 -7.41 -42.43 -60.84
N TRP A 179 -6.58 -41.72 -60.05
CA TRP A 179 -5.31 -42.27 -59.59
C TRP A 179 -5.49 -43.58 -58.82
N THR A 180 -6.52 -43.68 -57.97
CA THR A 180 -6.88 -44.90 -57.23
C THR A 180 -7.30 -46.02 -58.17
N LYS A 181 -8.24 -45.73 -59.09
CA LYS A 181 -8.78 -46.68 -60.08
C LYS A 181 -7.69 -47.38 -60.90
N TYR A 182 -6.64 -46.66 -61.27
CA TYR A 182 -5.53 -47.19 -62.07
C TYR A 182 -4.35 -47.74 -61.23
N GLY A 183 -4.50 -47.81 -59.89
CA GLY A 183 -3.53 -48.40 -58.97
C GLY A 183 -2.31 -47.52 -58.70
N MET A 184 -2.49 -46.20 -58.77
CA MET A 184 -1.45 -45.16 -58.74
C MET A 184 -1.62 -44.16 -57.58
N ALA A 185 -2.58 -44.38 -56.68
CA ALA A 185 -2.61 -43.81 -55.33
C ALA A 185 -2.33 -44.91 -54.27
N HIS A 186 -1.81 -44.55 -53.09
CA HIS A 186 -1.63 -45.53 -52.01
C HIS A 186 -2.96 -45.98 -51.42
N THR A 187 -3.11 -47.29 -51.25
CA THR A 187 -4.23 -47.93 -50.53
C THR A 187 -3.84 -48.44 -49.14
N LEU A 188 -2.56 -48.36 -48.78
CA LEU A 188 -2.04 -48.59 -47.43
C LEU A 188 -1.78 -47.25 -46.74
N GLN A 189 -2.01 -47.21 -45.43
CA GLN A 189 -1.71 -46.08 -44.55
C GLN A 189 -0.24 -46.08 -44.13
N ASN A 190 0.29 -44.92 -43.73
CA ASN A 190 1.64 -44.77 -43.20
C ASN A 190 1.89 -45.68 -41.99
N VAL A 191 3.06 -46.30 -41.91
CA VAL A 191 3.57 -46.88 -40.65
C VAL A 191 3.88 -45.72 -39.70
N SER A 192 3.55 -45.84 -38.41
CA SER A 192 3.89 -44.83 -37.41
C SER A 192 5.15 -45.22 -36.64
N ILE A 193 6.13 -44.32 -36.57
CA ILE A 193 7.35 -44.50 -35.77
C ILE A 193 7.08 -43.87 -34.39
N ILE A 194 6.95 -44.70 -33.35
CA ILE A 194 6.47 -44.27 -32.02
C ILE A 194 7.57 -44.47 -30.97
N PRO A 195 7.86 -43.49 -30.10
CA PRO A 195 8.78 -43.67 -28.97
C PRO A 195 8.39 -44.85 -28.06
N SER A 196 9.38 -45.66 -27.65
CA SER A 196 9.17 -46.78 -26.73
C SER A 196 10.46 -47.05 -25.94
N GLY A 197 10.40 -46.87 -24.62
CA GLY A 197 11.57 -46.98 -23.74
C GLY A 197 12.68 -46.02 -24.17
N SER A 198 13.87 -46.56 -24.43
CA SER A 198 15.03 -45.81 -24.93
C SER A 198 15.07 -45.64 -26.46
N GLY A 199 14.14 -46.24 -27.20
CA GLY A 199 14.14 -46.31 -28.66
C GLY A 199 12.77 -46.00 -29.29
N VAL A 200 12.49 -46.63 -30.43
CA VAL A 200 11.22 -46.52 -31.17
C VAL A 200 10.69 -47.89 -31.58
N VAL A 201 9.37 -47.99 -31.74
CA VAL A 201 8.65 -49.14 -32.33
C VAL A 201 7.92 -48.71 -33.60
N LEU A 202 7.69 -49.65 -34.52
CA LEU A 202 6.97 -49.41 -35.77
C LEU A 202 5.54 -49.94 -35.65
N ASN A 203 4.57 -49.03 -35.51
CA ASN A 203 3.15 -49.38 -35.45
C ASN A 203 2.56 -49.43 -36.87
N ASN A 204 2.12 -50.61 -37.29
CA ASN A 204 1.51 -50.83 -38.60
C ASN A 204 -0.03 -50.79 -38.51
N PRO A 205 -0.71 -49.77 -39.06
CA PRO A 205 -2.18 -49.74 -39.12
C PRO A 205 -2.77 -50.68 -40.17
N ASN A 206 -1.96 -51.30 -41.02
CA ASN A 206 -2.41 -52.10 -42.15
C ASN A 206 -2.51 -53.59 -41.79
N ALA A 207 -3.73 -54.13 -41.79
CA ALA A 207 -3.94 -55.56 -41.56
C ALA A 207 -3.36 -56.41 -42.71
N ASN A 208 -2.79 -57.58 -42.36
CA ASN A 208 -2.21 -58.54 -43.30
C ASN A 208 -1.07 -58.00 -44.19
N THR A 209 -0.30 -57.02 -43.69
CA THR A 209 0.91 -56.53 -44.37
C THR A 209 2.15 -56.69 -43.48
N ASP A 210 3.29 -56.88 -44.13
CA ASP A 210 4.60 -56.78 -43.48
C ASP A 210 5.02 -55.31 -43.34
N VAL A 211 6.04 -55.05 -42.52
CA VAL A 211 6.77 -53.78 -42.48
C VAL A 211 8.25 -54.06 -42.72
N TYR A 212 8.88 -53.22 -43.54
CA TYR A 212 10.30 -53.26 -43.84
C TYR A 212 10.93 -51.90 -43.55
N TYR A 213 12.17 -51.91 -43.05
CA TYR A 213 12.94 -50.71 -42.76
C TYR A 213 14.40 -50.85 -43.19
N THR A 214 15.04 -49.73 -43.54
CA THR A 214 16.50 -49.62 -43.70
C THR A 214 17.09 -48.79 -42.56
N THR A 215 18.41 -48.82 -42.39
CA THR A 215 19.14 -48.01 -41.38
C THR A 215 20.15 -47.04 -42.00
N ASP A 216 20.27 -47.01 -43.32
CA ASP A 216 21.15 -46.09 -44.07
C ASP A 216 20.37 -44.98 -44.80
N GLY A 217 19.06 -44.93 -44.60
CA GLY A 217 18.17 -43.96 -45.22
C GLY A 217 17.62 -44.35 -46.60
N THR A 218 18.07 -45.44 -47.23
CA THR A 218 17.57 -45.89 -48.54
C THR A 218 16.14 -46.44 -48.47
N ASP A 219 15.44 -46.51 -49.59
CA ASP A 219 14.08 -47.06 -49.63
C ASP A 219 14.09 -48.59 -49.32
N PRO A 220 13.22 -49.09 -48.41
CA PRO A 220 12.98 -50.53 -48.24
C PRO A 220 12.54 -51.25 -49.52
N MET A 221 11.96 -50.53 -50.48
CA MET A 221 11.68 -50.99 -51.84
C MET A 221 12.93 -50.90 -52.72
N GLY A 222 13.37 -52.03 -53.26
CA GLY A 222 14.44 -52.12 -54.25
C GLY A 222 13.93 -51.93 -55.69
N ALA A 223 14.85 -52.11 -56.65
CA ALA A 223 14.56 -52.03 -58.08
C ALA A 223 13.38 -52.94 -58.49
N ASP A 224 12.58 -52.48 -59.44
CA ASP A 224 11.35 -53.14 -59.94
C ASP A 224 10.27 -53.42 -58.87
N GLY A 225 10.48 -52.99 -57.61
CA GLY A 225 9.54 -53.13 -56.51
C GLY A 225 9.78 -54.36 -55.63
N VAL A 226 10.90 -55.06 -55.78
CA VAL A 226 11.28 -56.15 -54.85
C VAL A 226 11.67 -55.60 -53.48
N VAL A 227 11.77 -56.44 -52.46
CA VAL A 227 12.35 -56.03 -51.16
C VAL A 227 13.84 -55.75 -51.35
N SER A 228 14.30 -54.57 -50.94
CA SER A 228 15.71 -54.16 -51.02
C SER A 228 16.60 -55.09 -50.19
N SER A 229 17.80 -55.43 -50.67
CA SER A 229 18.78 -56.23 -49.92
C SER A 229 19.31 -55.52 -48.66
N LYS A 230 19.04 -54.21 -48.52
CA LYS A 230 19.31 -53.40 -47.33
C LYS A 230 18.14 -53.38 -46.33
N ALA A 231 16.96 -53.90 -46.71
CA ALA A 231 15.75 -53.82 -45.91
C ALA A 231 15.65 -54.99 -44.92
N THR A 232 15.46 -54.65 -43.64
CA THR A 232 15.15 -55.62 -42.58
C THR A 232 13.64 -55.71 -42.41
N LYS A 233 13.09 -56.93 -42.35
CA LYS A 233 11.69 -57.16 -41.97
C LYS A 233 11.51 -56.87 -40.49
N TYR A 234 10.56 -55.99 -40.16
CA TYR A 234 10.25 -55.65 -38.78
C TYR A 234 9.47 -56.78 -38.10
N THR A 235 9.83 -57.08 -36.85
CA THR A 235 9.06 -57.96 -35.96
C THR A 235 8.30 -57.09 -34.96
N ALA A 236 7.00 -57.33 -34.81
CA ALA A 236 6.14 -56.52 -33.95
C ALA A 236 6.65 -56.52 -32.49
N GLY A 237 6.85 -55.32 -31.93
CA GLY A 237 7.38 -55.13 -30.58
C GLY A 237 8.90 -55.02 -30.48
N THR A 238 9.65 -55.23 -31.56
CA THR A 238 11.10 -54.92 -31.58
C THR A 238 11.32 -53.42 -31.38
N VAL A 239 12.14 -53.06 -30.39
CA VAL A 239 12.58 -51.67 -30.18
C VAL A 239 13.84 -51.42 -31.00
N LEU A 240 13.82 -50.39 -31.84
CA LEU A 240 14.92 -49.93 -32.68
C LEU A 240 15.57 -48.68 -32.01
N ASP A 241 16.87 -48.45 -32.22
CA ASP A 241 17.54 -47.27 -31.65
C ASP A 241 16.98 -45.98 -32.27
N LYS A 242 16.46 -45.08 -31.41
CA LYS A 242 15.92 -43.79 -31.84
C LYS A 242 16.96 -42.90 -32.54
N LYS A 243 18.26 -43.14 -32.32
CA LYS A 243 19.39 -42.38 -32.89
C LYS A 243 19.78 -42.81 -34.31
N VAL A 244 19.22 -43.91 -34.83
CA VAL A 244 19.47 -44.38 -36.19
C VAL A 244 18.41 -43.81 -37.13
N LYS A 245 18.82 -43.37 -38.34
CA LYS A 245 17.85 -43.01 -39.38
C LYS A 245 17.21 -44.28 -39.91
N LEU A 246 15.91 -44.42 -39.67
CA LEU A 246 15.04 -45.45 -40.19
C LEU A 246 14.26 -44.88 -41.37
N THR A 247 14.33 -45.50 -42.54
CA THR A 247 13.35 -45.30 -43.63
C THR A 247 12.46 -46.55 -43.69
N VAL A 248 11.14 -46.37 -43.72
CA VAL A 248 10.16 -47.44 -43.44
C VAL A 248 9.04 -47.44 -44.48
N ARG A 249 8.58 -48.65 -44.88
CA ARG A 249 7.34 -48.87 -45.63
C ARG A 249 6.59 -50.11 -45.12
N ALA A 250 5.27 -50.10 -45.27
CA ALA A 250 4.45 -51.32 -45.23
C ALA A 250 4.47 -52.03 -46.60
N PHE A 251 4.34 -53.36 -46.62
CA PHE A 251 4.33 -54.16 -47.84
C PHE A 251 3.27 -55.27 -47.82
N ALA A 252 2.47 -55.33 -48.88
CA ALA A 252 1.69 -56.49 -49.28
C ALA A 252 2.08 -56.89 -50.71
N THR A 253 1.75 -58.11 -51.14
CA THR A 253 2.03 -58.60 -52.49
C THR A 253 1.57 -57.59 -53.55
N ASN A 254 2.52 -57.10 -54.36
CA ASN A 254 2.31 -56.08 -55.40
C ASN A 254 1.79 -54.71 -54.90
N ASN A 255 1.98 -54.37 -53.62
CA ASN A 255 1.54 -53.09 -53.06
C ASN A 255 2.43 -52.61 -51.90
N TRP A 256 3.33 -51.66 -52.19
CA TRP A 256 4.04 -50.90 -51.17
C TRP A 256 3.19 -49.73 -50.64
N GLY A 257 3.30 -49.51 -49.33
CA GLY A 257 2.74 -48.36 -48.64
C GLY A 257 3.63 -47.10 -48.74
N PRO A 258 3.15 -45.96 -48.23
CA PRO A 258 3.89 -44.70 -48.21
C PRO A 258 5.24 -44.83 -47.51
N MET A 259 6.24 -44.09 -48.00
CA MET A 259 7.51 -43.95 -47.30
C MET A 259 7.40 -43.00 -46.11
N ILE A 260 8.02 -43.36 -44.99
CA ILE A 260 8.20 -42.49 -43.81
C ILE A 260 9.61 -42.66 -43.26
N ASP A 261 10.20 -41.60 -42.71
CA ASP A 261 11.49 -41.67 -42.03
C ASP A 261 11.51 -40.86 -40.72
N ASN A 262 12.45 -41.17 -39.83
CA ASN A 262 12.63 -40.50 -38.54
C ASN A 262 13.82 -39.52 -38.50
N GLY A 263 14.43 -39.17 -39.64
CA GLY A 263 15.77 -38.61 -39.73
C GLY A 263 16.02 -37.38 -38.84
N LEU A 264 15.07 -36.44 -38.80
CA LEU A 264 15.15 -35.26 -37.92
C LEU A 264 15.11 -35.62 -36.43
N ALA A 265 14.30 -36.61 -36.05
CA ALA A 265 14.21 -37.10 -34.68
C ALA A 265 15.46 -37.91 -34.28
N ALA A 266 16.05 -38.65 -35.23
CA ALA A 266 17.30 -39.36 -35.04
C ALA A 266 18.48 -38.41 -34.85
N GLU A 267 18.59 -37.37 -35.68
CA GLU A 267 19.60 -36.31 -35.54
C GLU A 267 19.47 -35.58 -34.19
N GLN A 268 18.24 -35.26 -33.77
CA GLN A 268 17.98 -34.67 -32.46
C GLN A 268 18.36 -35.61 -31.30
N ALA A 269 18.04 -36.90 -31.40
CA ALA A 269 18.45 -37.90 -30.42
C ALA A 269 19.99 -38.10 -30.35
N GLN A 270 20.71 -37.93 -31.45
CA GLN A 270 22.18 -37.93 -31.47
C GLN A 270 22.76 -36.69 -30.75
N LYS A 271 22.12 -35.52 -30.91
CA LYS A 271 22.51 -34.28 -30.19
C LYS A 271 22.31 -34.43 -28.68
N GLU A 272 21.18 -35.00 -28.25
CA GLU A 272 20.90 -35.33 -26.84
C GLU A 272 21.97 -36.26 -26.24
N ASP A 273 22.30 -37.35 -26.95
CA ASP A 273 23.30 -38.34 -26.54
C ASP A 273 24.71 -37.73 -26.45
N THR A 274 25.07 -36.87 -27.42
CA THR A 274 26.33 -36.12 -27.44
C THR A 274 26.42 -35.12 -26.29
N ALA A 275 25.37 -34.32 -26.06
CA ALA A 275 25.33 -33.35 -24.97
C ALA A 275 25.33 -34.02 -23.58
N THR A 276 24.62 -35.14 -23.44
CA THR A 276 24.63 -35.96 -22.22
C THR A 276 26.04 -36.45 -21.90
N LYS A 277 26.74 -37.03 -22.88
CA LYS A 277 28.13 -37.48 -22.73
C LYS A 277 29.10 -36.33 -22.46
N ALA A 278 28.95 -35.19 -23.14
CA ALA A 278 29.79 -34.01 -22.93
C ALA A 278 29.65 -33.45 -21.52
N VAL A 279 28.43 -33.39 -20.97
CA VAL A 279 28.20 -32.96 -19.58
C VAL A 279 28.68 -34.01 -18.58
N GLN A 280 28.43 -35.30 -18.82
CA GLN A 280 28.94 -36.40 -17.98
C GLN A 280 30.47 -36.39 -17.88
N ALA A 281 31.17 -36.16 -18.98
CA ALA A 281 32.63 -36.17 -19.05
C ALA A 281 33.33 -35.07 -18.22
N LEU A 282 32.59 -34.09 -17.70
CA LEU A 282 33.06 -33.08 -16.74
C LEU A 282 33.20 -33.64 -15.31
N PHE A 283 32.50 -34.73 -14.98
CA PHE A 283 32.40 -35.27 -13.63
C PHE A 283 33.30 -36.48 -13.41
N THR A 284 33.69 -36.70 -12.16
CA THR A 284 34.51 -37.85 -11.77
C THR A 284 33.83 -39.17 -12.15
N ASN A 285 34.59 -40.05 -12.82
CA ASN A 285 34.10 -41.33 -13.37
C ASN A 285 32.89 -41.18 -14.33
N ASP A 286 32.82 -40.07 -15.07
CA ASP A 286 31.72 -39.69 -15.97
C ASP A 286 30.33 -39.62 -15.28
N ASN A 287 30.31 -39.53 -13.95
CA ASN A 287 29.11 -39.62 -13.13
C ASN A 287 28.78 -38.28 -12.47
N ILE A 288 27.72 -37.63 -12.93
CA ILE A 288 27.20 -36.36 -12.40
C ILE A 288 26.91 -36.46 -10.89
N ALA A 289 26.46 -37.62 -10.40
CA ALA A 289 26.18 -37.84 -8.97
C ALA A 289 27.44 -38.05 -8.10
N SER A 290 28.64 -37.96 -8.65
CA SER A 290 29.90 -37.99 -7.88
C SER A 290 30.14 -36.73 -7.04
N GLY A 291 29.41 -35.63 -7.33
CA GLY A 291 29.58 -34.34 -6.64
C GLY A 291 30.94 -33.67 -6.89
N THR A 292 31.78 -34.21 -7.78
CA THR A 292 33.14 -33.72 -8.04
C THR A 292 33.40 -33.70 -9.55
N ILE A 293 34.07 -32.64 -10.01
CA ILE A 293 34.54 -32.53 -11.40
C ILE A 293 35.95 -33.11 -11.55
N LYS A 294 36.30 -33.58 -12.75
CA LYS A 294 37.63 -34.15 -13.02
C LYS A 294 38.72 -33.08 -12.89
N LYS A 295 39.99 -33.49 -12.79
CA LYS A 295 41.12 -32.56 -12.64
C LYS A 295 41.32 -31.70 -13.89
N GLU A 296 41.16 -32.33 -15.04
CA GLU A 296 41.25 -31.78 -16.39
C GLU A 296 40.05 -30.93 -16.80
N THR A 297 38.95 -30.95 -16.05
CA THR A 297 37.81 -30.07 -16.29
C THR A 297 38.21 -28.62 -16.04
N ASP A 298 37.93 -27.76 -16.99
CA ASP A 298 38.35 -26.35 -17.06
C ASP A 298 37.30 -25.54 -17.82
N GLN A 299 37.56 -24.25 -18.07
CA GLN A 299 36.58 -23.42 -18.78
C GLN A 299 36.37 -23.88 -20.24
N ALA A 300 37.42 -24.33 -20.93
CA ALA A 300 37.32 -24.74 -22.34
C ALA A 300 36.47 -26.01 -22.52
N THR A 301 36.59 -26.98 -21.61
CA THR A 301 35.76 -28.18 -21.58
C THR A 301 34.31 -27.89 -21.15
N ILE A 302 34.11 -26.95 -20.22
CA ILE A 302 32.78 -26.41 -19.86
C ILE A 302 32.11 -25.74 -21.08
N ASP A 303 32.84 -24.92 -21.84
CA ASP A 303 32.32 -24.21 -23.01
C ASP A 303 32.01 -25.17 -24.17
N ALA A 304 32.83 -26.22 -24.34
CA ALA A 304 32.56 -27.29 -25.29
C ALA A 304 31.28 -28.08 -24.93
N ALA A 305 31.06 -28.36 -23.64
CA ALA A 305 29.82 -28.97 -23.16
C ALA A 305 28.61 -28.04 -23.31
N GLN A 306 28.75 -26.74 -23.04
CA GLN A 306 27.72 -25.73 -23.27
C GLN A 306 27.26 -25.73 -24.73
N LYS A 307 28.20 -25.68 -25.68
CA LYS A 307 27.91 -25.73 -27.11
C LYS A 307 27.15 -27.00 -27.53
N ALA A 308 27.39 -28.14 -26.88
CA ALA A 308 26.64 -29.37 -27.13
C ALA A 308 25.21 -29.29 -26.57
N VAL A 309 25.02 -28.74 -25.36
CA VAL A 309 23.71 -28.50 -24.75
C VAL A 309 22.87 -27.51 -25.58
N ASP A 310 23.48 -26.44 -26.09
CA ASP A 310 22.83 -25.42 -26.90
C ASP A 310 22.28 -25.95 -28.24
N ALA A 311 22.79 -27.09 -28.71
CA ALA A 311 22.33 -27.77 -29.92
C ALA A 311 21.11 -28.70 -29.70
N VAL A 312 20.74 -29.02 -28.44
CA VAL A 312 19.62 -29.91 -28.12
C VAL A 312 18.29 -29.16 -28.29
N ALA A 313 17.47 -29.52 -29.28
CA ALA A 313 16.21 -28.81 -29.56
C ALA A 313 15.16 -28.96 -28.46
N ASP A 314 15.07 -30.13 -27.79
CA ASP A 314 14.13 -30.31 -26.67
C ASP A 314 14.51 -29.45 -25.46
N LEU A 315 13.59 -28.57 -25.05
CA LEU A 315 13.79 -27.61 -23.97
C LEU A 315 13.86 -28.28 -22.59
N ALA A 316 13.14 -29.39 -22.38
CA ALA A 316 13.15 -30.09 -21.10
C ALA A 316 14.50 -30.78 -20.86
N THR A 317 14.97 -31.56 -21.84
CA THR A 317 16.28 -32.21 -21.82
C THR A 317 17.41 -31.19 -21.76
N ARG A 318 17.33 -30.11 -22.55
CA ARG A 318 18.29 -28.98 -22.49
C ARG A 318 18.35 -28.38 -21.08
N SER A 319 17.21 -28.16 -20.42
CA SER A 319 17.16 -27.61 -19.05
C SER A 319 17.83 -28.53 -18.03
N VAL A 320 17.57 -29.85 -18.08
CA VAL A 320 18.22 -30.84 -17.20
C VAL A 320 19.74 -30.85 -17.42
N LEU A 321 20.19 -30.87 -18.68
CA LEU A 321 21.61 -30.82 -19.00
C LEU A 321 22.27 -29.50 -18.61
N GLN A 322 21.57 -28.37 -18.75
CA GLN A 322 22.04 -27.05 -18.33
C GLN A 322 22.22 -26.97 -16.82
N ASN A 323 21.30 -27.55 -16.03
CA ASN A 323 21.42 -27.59 -14.57
C ASN A 323 22.65 -28.40 -14.14
N ASN A 324 22.85 -29.59 -14.72
CA ASN A 324 24.04 -30.42 -14.47
C ASN A 324 25.35 -29.70 -14.88
N LEU A 325 25.34 -28.99 -16.02
CA LEU A 325 26.45 -28.17 -16.48
C LEU A 325 26.71 -26.96 -15.56
N ASN A 326 25.66 -26.36 -14.99
CA ASN A 326 25.80 -25.29 -14.02
C ASN A 326 26.40 -25.79 -12.69
N THR A 327 26.03 -27.00 -12.24
CA THR A 327 26.73 -27.66 -11.11
C THR A 327 28.22 -27.86 -11.41
N ALA A 328 28.60 -28.24 -12.64
CA ALA A 328 30.01 -28.33 -13.02
C ALA A 328 30.72 -26.96 -13.01
N LYS A 329 30.05 -25.88 -13.46
CA LYS A 329 30.55 -24.49 -13.38
C LYS A 329 30.75 -24.04 -11.93
N GLU A 330 29.81 -24.33 -11.03
CA GLU A 330 29.92 -24.01 -9.61
C GLU A 330 31.06 -24.77 -8.92
N LEU A 331 31.19 -26.06 -9.21
CA LEU A 331 32.31 -26.88 -8.72
C LEU A 331 33.66 -26.39 -9.26
N LEU A 332 33.73 -25.88 -10.49
CA LEU A 332 34.93 -25.28 -11.06
C LEU A 332 35.24 -23.93 -10.40
N ALA A 333 34.24 -23.05 -10.26
CA ALA A 333 34.36 -21.75 -9.62
C ALA A 333 34.69 -21.84 -8.12
N ASN A 334 34.41 -22.98 -7.47
CA ASN A 334 34.75 -23.26 -6.08
C ASN A 334 36.01 -24.14 -5.91
N ARG A 335 36.60 -24.63 -7.00
CA ARG A 335 37.83 -25.45 -6.94
C ARG A 335 38.97 -24.65 -6.32
N GLY A 336 39.45 -25.11 -5.16
CA GLY A 336 40.55 -24.46 -4.43
C GLY A 336 40.12 -23.22 -3.62
N LYS A 337 38.83 -22.90 -3.54
CA LYS A 337 38.34 -21.99 -2.49
C LYS A 337 38.37 -22.71 -1.15
N THR A 338 38.99 -22.06 -0.18
CA THR A 338 38.94 -22.43 1.24
C THR A 338 37.66 -21.88 1.87
N SER A 339 37.13 -22.57 2.88
CA SER A 339 35.94 -22.12 3.62
C SER A 339 36.02 -22.55 5.08
N GLY A 340 35.70 -21.64 5.99
CA GLY A 340 35.71 -21.93 7.41
C GLY A 340 34.99 -20.86 8.22
N ALA A 341 34.53 -21.26 9.40
CA ALA A 341 33.78 -20.40 10.31
C ALA A 341 34.53 -20.28 11.64
N ILE A 342 34.36 -19.14 12.31
CA ILE A 342 34.92 -18.85 13.63
C ILE A 342 33.89 -18.18 14.52
N THR A 343 33.69 -18.70 15.72
CA THR A 343 32.80 -18.16 16.75
C THR A 343 33.61 -17.44 17.82
N THR A 344 32.94 -16.69 18.70
CA THR A 344 33.55 -16.09 19.88
C THR A 344 32.54 -16.08 21.01
N ASN A 345 33.04 -16.28 22.23
CA ASN A 345 32.32 -15.99 23.46
C ASN A 345 32.40 -14.48 23.76
N ASP A 346 31.70 -14.06 24.81
CA ASP A 346 31.89 -12.75 25.44
C ASP A 346 33.33 -12.58 25.98
N PHE A 347 33.80 -11.34 26.08
CA PHE A 347 35.06 -10.99 26.73
C PHE A 347 34.82 -9.96 27.85
N ILE A 348 35.12 -10.32 29.10
CA ILE A 348 34.84 -9.49 30.28
C ILE A 348 36.10 -8.71 30.68
N ILE A 349 36.10 -7.40 30.42
CA ILE A 349 37.20 -6.47 30.77
C ILE A 349 37.51 -6.56 32.27
N GLY A 350 38.80 -6.72 32.58
CA GLY A 350 39.32 -6.83 33.95
C GLY A 350 39.22 -8.23 34.55
N THR A 351 38.47 -9.15 33.94
CA THR A 351 38.38 -10.56 34.35
C THR A 351 39.11 -11.47 33.37
N ASP A 352 38.78 -11.39 32.08
CA ASP A 352 39.35 -12.25 31.06
C ASP A 352 40.74 -11.77 30.61
N SER A 353 41.58 -12.74 30.26
CA SER A 353 42.88 -12.49 29.60
C SER A 353 42.94 -12.99 28.16
N TYR A 354 41.97 -13.83 27.76
CA TYR A 354 41.87 -14.43 26.44
C TYR A 354 40.44 -14.33 25.91
N ILE A 355 40.28 -13.98 24.64
CA ILE A 355 39.05 -14.30 23.89
C ILE A 355 39.07 -15.80 23.59
N LYS A 356 37.91 -16.45 23.64
CA LYS A 356 37.75 -17.89 23.40
C LYS A 356 36.58 -18.13 22.46
N GLY A 357 36.63 -19.22 21.70
CA GLY A 357 35.55 -19.64 20.81
C GLY A 357 35.89 -20.95 20.11
N THR A 358 35.15 -21.30 19.08
CA THR A 358 35.40 -22.47 18.21
C THR A 358 35.64 -22.04 16.78
N TYR A 359 36.27 -22.90 15.98
CA TYR A 359 36.30 -22.80 14.52
C TYR A 359 36.03 -24.15 13.86
N THR A 360 35.65 -24.10 12.58
CA THR A 360 35.38 -25.26 11.71
C THR A 360 35.81 -24.96 10.28
N GLY A 361 36.07 -25.99 9.46
CA GLY A 361 36.56 -25.83 8.09
C GLY A 361 38.05 -25.44 8.05
N ASP A 362 38.47 -24.74 7.00
CA ASP A 362 39.87 -24.49 6.64
C ASP A 362 40.61 -23.46 7.51
N VAL A 363 40.04 -23.05 8.66
CA VAL A 363 40.69 -22.11 9.59
C VAL A 363 41.93 -22.76 10.20
N THR A 364 43.11 -22.26 9.83
CA THR A 364 44.41 -22.70 10.37
C THR A 364 45.19 -21.57 11.05
N LYS A 365 44.68 -20.33 10.97
CA LYS A 365 45.25 -19.13 11.58
C LYS A 365 44.12 -18.25 12.14
N ILE A 366 44.41 -17.51 13.21
CA ILE A 366 43.44 -16.66 13.91
C ILE A 366 44.08 -15.30 14.21
N GLY A 367 43.42 -14.22 13.79
CA GLY A 367 43.78 -12.84 14.13
C GLY A 367 42.77 -12.20 15.07
N LEU A 368 43.18 -11.08 15.66
CA LEU A 368 42.34 -10.14 16.41
C LEU A 368 42.43 -8.78 15.72
N GLU A 369 41.32 -8.06 15.70
CA GLU A 369 41.22 -6.69 15.23
C GLU A 369 40.53 -5.88 16.33
N VAL A 370 41.09 -4.72 16.70
CA VAL A 370 40.51 -3.81 17.69
C VAL A 370 40.48 -2.41 17.10
N ASN A 371 39.31 -1.77 17.07
CA ASN A 371 39.11 -0.43 16.51
C ASN A 371 39.71 -0.28 15.10
N ASN A 372 39.43 -1.28 14.23
CA ASN A 372 39.95 -1.40 12.86
C ASN A 372 41.49 -1.50 12.76
N THR A 373 42.18 -1.83 13.86
CA THR A 373 43.64 -2.04 13.91
C THR A 373 43.95 -3.53 14.09
N PRO A 374 44.45 -4.23 13.05
CA PRO A 374 44.87 -5.62 13.13
C PRO A 374 45.96 -5.85 14.17
N GLN A 375 45.88 -6.98 14.86
CA GLN A 375 46.83 -7.47 15.85
C GLN A 375 47.58 -8.69 15.29
N GLN A 376 48.52 -9.24 16.06
CA GLN A 376 49.22 -10.47 15.71
C GLN A 376 48.26 -11.61 15.29
N ILE A 377 48.51 -12.23 14.14
CA ILE A 377 47.91 -13.50 13.74
C ILE A 377 48.67 -14.65 14.41
N ILE A 378 47.95 -15.63 14.96
CA ILE A 378 48.47 -16.86 15.57
C ILE A 378 48.02 -18.08 14.77
N ASN A 379 48.73 -19.21 14.89
CA ASN A 379 48.27 -20.48 14.32
C ASN A 379 47.11 -21.05 15.15
N ALA A 380 46.13 -21.65 14.48
CA ALA A 380 44.98 -22.31 15.10
C ALA A 380 45.38 -23.74 15.51
N THR A 381 45.74 -23.92 16.78
CA THR A 381 46.29 -25.19 17.31
C THR A 381 45.23 -26.17 17.83
N GLY A 382 43.96 -25.76 17.87
CA GLY A 382 42.84 -26.60 18.31
C GLY A 382 41.56 -25.77 18.50
N SER A 383 40.41 -26.44 18.35
CA SER A 383 39.06 -25.89 18.56
C SER A 383 38.48 -26.57 19.81
N PRO A 384 38.09 -25.85 20.88
CA PRO A 384 38.04 -24.39 21.01
C PRO A 384 39.42 -23.72 21.11
N TYR A 385 39.54 -22.54 20.49
CA TYR A 385 40.74 -21.71 20.50
C TYR A 385 40.77 -20.73 21.67
N GLN A 386 41.95 -20.18 21.96
CA GLN A 386 42.12 -19.05 22.88
C GLN A 386 43.09 -18.02 22.28
N TYR A 387 42.69 -16.75 22.21
CA TYR A 387 43.50 -15.64 21.70
C TYR A 387 43.79 -14.63 22.81
N TYR A 388 45.08 -14.32 23.09
CA TYR A 388 45.45 -13.42 24.18
C TYR A 388 45.12 -11.96 23.89
N ALA A 389 44.20 -11.40 24.67
CA ALA A 389 43.56 -10.10 24.44
C ALA A 389 43.70 -9.10 25.61
N LYS A 390 44.27 -9.52 26.74
CA LYS A 390 44.47 -8.67 27.92
C LYS A 390 45.23 -7.38 27.57
N GLY A 391 44.69 -6.22 27.93
CA GLY A 391 45.26 -4.90 27.64
C GLY A 391 45.14 -4.42 26.18
N LYS A 392 44.73 -5.29 25.25
CA LYS A 392 44.38 -4.88 23.87
C LYS A 392 42.95 -4.33 23.78
N ILE A 393 42.08 -4.73 24.70
CA ILE A 393 40.67 -4.32 24.81
C ILE A 393 40.50 -3.64 26.17
N ASN A 394 40.02 -2.40 26.17
CA ASN A 394 40.08 -1.51 27.33
C ASN A 394 38.74 -0.84 27.64
N ALA A 395 37.82 -0.73 26.68
CA ALA A 395 36.49 -0.18 26.85
C ALA A 395 35.41 -1.10 26.23
N PRO A 396 34.19 -1.19 26.81
CA PRO A 396 33.08 -1.93 26.21
C PRO A 396 32.56 -1.31 24.90
N THR A 397 33.07 -0.12 24.53
CA THR A 397 32.85 0.55 23.24
C THR A 397 33.87 0.15 22.17
N ASP A 398 34.93 -0.61 22.51
CA ASP A 398 35.92 -1.04 21.53
C ASP A 398 35.29 -1.95 20.47
N GLN A 399 35.55 -1.67 19.19
CA GLN A 399 35.13 -2.50 18.07
C GLN A 399 36.10 -3.68 17.92
N VAL A 400 35.75 -4.80 18.55
CA VAL A 400 36.61 -6.00 18.59
C VAL A 400 36.08 -7.09 17.67
N ASN A 401 36.92 -7.62 16.79
CA ASN A 401 36.61 -8.78 15.93
C ASN A 401 37.72 -9.84 16.04
N ILE A 402 37.34 -11.13 16.07
CA ILE A 402 38.24 -12.24 15.77
C ILE A 402 38.09 -12.60 14.30
N ILE A 403 39.20 -12.96 13.64
CA ILE A 403 39.26 -13.28 12.22
C ILE A 403 39.88 -14.67 12.04
N GLY A 404 39.18 -15.56 11.34
CA GLY A 404 39.70 -16.87 10.93
C GLY A 404 40.31 -16.79 9.53
N TYR A 405 41.51 -17.34 9.36
CA TYR A 405 42.23 -17.35 8.08
C TYR A 405 42.64 -18.77 7.68
N ASP A 406 42.81 -18.98 6.37
CA ASP A 406 43.30 -20.24 5.82
C ASP A 406 44.83 -20.42 5.91
N LYS A 407 45.32 -21.54 5.37
CA LYS A 407 46.75 -21.90 5.38
C LYS A 407 47.64 -20.90 4.64
N ASP A 408 47.12 -20.22 3.63
CA ASP A 408 47.86 -19.28 2.79
C ASP A 408 47.80 -17.85 3.37
N GLY A 409 46.75 -17.55 4.15
CA GLY A 409 46.53 -16.28 4.84
C GLY A 409 45.30 -15.51 4.39
N ASN A 410 44.41 -16.12 3.60
CA ASN A 410 43.17 -15.47 3.16
C ASN A 410 42.15 -15.42 4.31
N GLU A 411 41.41 -14.31 4.43
CA GLU A 411 40.35 -14.15 5.42
C GLU A 411 39.12 -15.02 5.05
N LEU A 412 38.71 -15.90 5.96
CA LEU A 412 37.56 -16.80 5.79
C LEU A 412 36.29 -16.26 6.44
N GLN A 413 36.41 -15.78 7.69
CA GLN A 413 35.32 -15.13 8.41
C GLN A 413 35.86 -14.17 9.47
N LYS A 414 35.22 -12.99 9.56
CA LYS A 414 35.36 -12.02 10.65
C LYS A 414 34.12 -12.05 11.54
N THR A 415 34.33 -12.24 12.84
CA THR A 415 33.26 -12.40 13.84
C THR A 415 33.46 -11.42 14.99
N LYS A 416 32.45 -10.60 15.26
CA LYS A 416 32.48 -9.58 16.33
C LYS A 416 32.48 -10.22 17.72
N VAL A 417 33.38 -9.77 18.58
CA VAL A 417 33.44 -10.11 20.00
C VAL A 417 32.51 -9.19 20.78
N ASN A 418 31.70 -9.76 21.66
CA ASN A 418 30.87 -9.00 22.59
C ASN A 418 31.70 -8.61 23.82
N VAL A 419 31.98 -7.32 23.99
CA VAL A 419 32.86 -6.81 25.05
C VAL A 419 32.03 -6.31 26.23
N GLN A 420 32.25 -6.88 27.40
CA GLN A 420 31.53 -6.55 28.63
C GLN A 420 32.45 -5.95 29.68
N LYS A 421 31.88 -5.17 30.60
CA LYS A 421 32.58 -4.65 31.79
C LYS A 421 31.71 -4.95 33.02
N PRO A 422 32.26 -5.50 34.12
CA PRO A 422 31.49 -5.72 35.34
C PRO A 422 30.94 -4.40 35.91
N THR A 423 29.61 -4.34 36.08
CA THR A 423 28.93 -3.22 36.75
C THR A 423 29.09 -3.28 38.27
N ALA A 424 29.33 -2.13 38.91
CA ALA A 424 29.49 -1.98 40.36
C ALA A 424 28.88 -0.65 40.85
N GLY A 425 28.29 -0.64 42.05
CA GLY A 425 27.65 0.56 42.59
C GLY A 425 27.45 0.50 44.10
N GLN A 426 27.20 1.65 44.71
CA GLN A 426 27.07 1.85 46.17
C GLN A 426 25.89 2.77 46.48
N ILE A 427 25.34 2.67 47.70
CA ILE A 427 24.26 3.53 48.21
C ILE A 427 24.49 3.94 49.66
N THR A 428 24.07 5.16 50.00
CA THR A 428 23.95 5.67 51.37
C THR A 428 22.53 6.18 51.61
N LEU A 429 22.04 6.05 52.85
CA LEU A 429 20.62 6.27 53.19
C LEU A 429 20.47 7.22 54.37
N ASN A 430 19.52 8.15 54.26
CA ASN A 430 19.08 8.98 55.37
C ASN A 430 18.01 8.25 56.21
N PRO A 431 17.89 8.55 57.52
CA PRO A 431 16.75 8.11 58.32
C PRO A 431 15.41 8.65 57.78
N PHE A 432 14.34 7.89 58.02
CA PHE A 432 12.97 8.21 57.63
C PHE A 432 12.11 8.48 58.88
N TYR A 433 11.63 9.71 59.04
CA TYR A 433 10.84 10.14 60.19
C TYR A 433 9.36 9.81 60.00
N LEU A 434 8.87 8.81 60.74
CA LEU A 434 7.55 8.23 60.58
C LEU A 434 6.44 9.23 60.93
N GLY A 435 5.55 9.51 59.96
CA GLY A 435 4.48 10.50 60.08
C GLY A 435 4.88 11.92 59.65
N LYS A 436 6.13 12.13 59.22
CA LYS A 436 6.65 13.39 58.66
C LYS A 436 7.13 13.21 57.22
N ASP A 437 8.00 12.24 57.01
CA ASP A 437 8.67 12.05 55.72
C ASP A 437 7.79 11.30 54.73
N ASN A 438 7.80 11.77 53.49
CA ASN A 438 7.07 11.14 52.39
C ASN A 438 7.93 10.15 51.58
N TYR A 439 9.26 10.30 51.66
CA TYR A 439 10.23 9.60 50.82
C TYR A 439 11.39 9.09 51.67
N VAL A 440 11.88 7.88 51.38
CA VAL A 440 13.25 7.49 51.74
C VAL A 440 14.19 8.26 50.81
N THR A 441 15.24 8.86 51.37
CA THR A 441 16.21 9.65 50.60
C THR A 441 17.62 9.17 50.85
N GLY A 442 18.52 9.43 49.90
CA GLY A 442 19.90 8.96 49.97
C GLY A 442 20.73 9.39 48.77
N GLN A 443 21.95 8.84 48.70
CA GLN A 443 22.84 9.02 47.56
C GLN A 443 23.29 7.68 46.98
N PHE A 444 23.71 7.68 45.71
CA PHE A 444 24.33 6.53 45.06
C PHE A 444 25.59 6.91 44.28
N SER A 445 26.45 5.93 44.01
CA SER A 445 27.60 6.07 43.12
C SER A 445 27.86 4.77 42.33
N GLY A 446 28.67 4.87 41.27
CA GLY A 446 28.88 3.78 40.31
C GLY A 446 27.70 3.59 39.35
N ASP A 447 27.57 2.39 38.79
CA ASP A 447 26.67 2.05 37.67
C ASP A 447 25.19 1.88 38.08
N VAL A 448 24.76 2.46 39.20
CA VAL A 448 23.37 2.39 39.67
C VAL A 448 22.47 3.22 38.75
N ALA A 449 21.45 2.57 38.18
CA ALA A 449 20.45 3.22 37.33
C ALA A 449 19.01 3.01 37.82
N LYS A 450 18.78 2.04 38.71
CA LYS A 450 17.45 1.73 39.27
C LYS A 450 17.56 1.42 40.77
N ILE A 451 16.50 1.71 41.52
CA ILE A 451 16.36 1.36 42.95
C ILE A 451 14.97 0.82 43.27
N SER A 452 14.84 -0.01 44.30
CA SER A 452 13.55 -0.41 44.89
C SER A 452 13.61 -0.47 46.42
N LEU A 453 12.43 -0.41 47.04
CA LEU A 453 12.27 -0.52 48.48
C LEU A 453 11.59 -1.84 48.84
N THR A 454 12.23 -2.64 49.70
CA THR A 454 11.64 -3.84 50.29
C THR A 454 11.15 -3.51 51.70
N VAL A 455 9.89 -3.79 52.01
CA VAL A 455 9.30 -3.57 53.34
C VAL A 455 8.69 -4.87 53.84
N ASN A 456 9.12 -5.34 55.02
CA ASN A 456 8.71 -6.62 55.60
C ASN A 456 8.83 -7.78 54.59
N ASP A 457 9.97 -7.80 53.90
CA ASP A 457 10.40 -8.75 52.87
C ASP A 457 9.54 -8.79 51.58
N ALA A 458 8.56 -7.88 51.41
CA ALA A 458 7.88 -7.62 50.13
C ALA A 458 8.59 -6.51 49.33
N GLU A 459 8.98 -6.78 48.08
CA GLU A 459 9.62 -5.78 47.20
C GLU A 459 8.60 -4.85 46.53
N SER A 460 8.84 -3.55 46.55
CA SER A 460 8.04 -2.52 45.85
C SER A 460 8.63 -2.18 44.46
N THR A 461 7.91 -1.39 43.67
CA THR A 461 8.26 -1.05 42.29
C THR A 461 9.70 -0.52 42.13
N LYS A 462 10.47 -1.08 41.19
CA LYS A 462 11.78 -0.54 40.79
C LYS A 462 11.59 0.79 40.04
N ILE A 463 12.24 1.87 40.49
CA ILE A 463 12.23 3.18 39.83
C ILE A 463 13.61 3.50 39.26
N THR A 464 13.66 4.21 38.12
CA THR A 464 14.92 4.70 37.53
C THR A 464 15.44 5.90 38.32
N VAL A 465 16.76 6.00 38.47
CA VAL A 465 17.45 7.15 39.10
C VAL A 465 18.56 7.68 38.18
N THR A 466 18.66 9.00 38.07
CA THR A 466 19.53 9.70 37.10
C THR A 466 20.40 10.78 37.73
N THR A 467 20.22 11.06 39.01
CA THR A 467 20.96 12.09 39.76
C THR A 467 21.47 11.51 41.07
N THR A 468 22.68 11.88 41.49
CA THR A 468 23.38 11.29 42.65
C THR A 468 22.54 11.26 43.94
N ASN A 469 21.73 12.31 44.19
CA ASN A 469 20.73 12.34 45.25
C ASN A 469 19.43 11.71 44.73
N PHE A 470 18.86 10.75 45.45
CA PHE A 470 17.60 10.11 45.07
C PHE A 470 16.50 10.26 46.14
N GLN A 471 15.25 10.07 45.70
CA GLN A 471 14.07 10.00 46.56
C GLN A 471 13.18 8.82 46.13
N TYR A 472 12.78 7.97 47.07
CA TYR A 472 11.87 6.86 46.84
C TYR A 472 10.61 7.04 47.68
N TYR A 473 9.43 7.15 47.06
CA TYR A 473 8.18 7.44 47.77
C TYR A 473 7.79 6.28 48.69
N ALA A 474 7.68 6.56 50.00
CA ALA A 474 7.63 5.55 51.04
C ALA A 474 6.47 5.73 52.05
N ASN A 475 5.77 6.89 52.05
CA ASN A 475 4.65 7.20 52.95
C ASN A 475 3.60 6.05 53.05
N LYS A 476 3.24 5.45 51.90
CA LYS A 476 2.24 4.36 51.85
C LYS A 476 2.84 2.96 52.01
N LEU A 477 4.14 2.84 52.25
CA LEU A 477 4.88 1.57 52.35
C LEU A 477 5.36 1.35 53.78
N ILE A 478 6.05 2.34 54.36
CA ILE A 478 6.52 2.34 55.75
C ILE A 478 5.44 2.96 56.63
N ARG A 479 4.80 2.17 57.50
CA ARG A 479 3.69 2.60 58.35
C ARG A 479 3.96 2.49 59.84
N ASN A 480 4.92 1.66 60.25
CA ASN A 480 5.21 1.34 61.64
C ASN A 480 6.69 1.54 61.97
N MET A 481 6.99 1.86 63.23
CA MET A 481 8.38 1.90 63.74
C MET A 481 9.09 0.54 63.67
N THR A 482 8.34 -0.54 63.51
CA THR A 482 8.79 -1.94 63.48
C THR A 482 8.95 -2.52 62.08
N ASP A 483 8.65 -1.75 61.03
CA ASP A 483 8.75 -2.24 59.65
C ASP A 483 10.21 -2.48 59.26
N LYS A 484 10.52 -3.68 58.75
CA LYS A 484 11.86 -4.05 58.28
C LYS A 484 12.06 -3.52 56.86
N VAL A 485 12.73 -2.38 56.73
CA VAL A 485 12.90 -1.69 55.45
C VAL A 485 14.32 -1.83 54.91
N LYS A 486 14.45 -2.20 53.64
CA LYS A 486 15.71 -2.26 52.88
C LYS A 486 15.54 -1.51 51.57
N LEU A 487 16.58 -0.85 51.08
CA LEU A 487 16.66 -0.29 49.73
C LEU A 487 17.69 -1.07 48.92
N THR A 488 17.30 -1.51 47.72
CA THR A 488 18.15 -2.27 46.79
C THR A 488 18.45 -1.41 45.57
N ALA A 489 19.71 -1.41 45.14
CA ALA A 489 20.20 -0.69 43.97
C ALA A 489 20.61 -1.66 42.86
N TYR A 490 20.33 -1.28 41.62
CA TYR A 490 20.51 -2.10 40.43
C TYR A 490 21.16 -1.32 39.29
N ASP A 491 21.86 -2.01 38.40
CA ASP A 491 22.26 -1.45 37.11
C ASP A 491 21.08 -1.31 36.14
N ILE A 492 21.35 -0.76 34.95
CA ILE A 492 20.33 -0.53 33.92
C ILE A 492 19.62 -1.81 33.47
N ASN A 493 20.31 -2.95 33.55
CA ASN A 493 19.79 -4.27 33.16
C ASN A 493 19.04 -4.98 34.31
N GLY A 494 19.11 -4.45 35.54
CA GLY A 494 18.40 -5.00 36.69
C GLY A 494 19.20 -6.00 37.52
N LYS A 495 20.53 -6.09 37.33
CA LYS A 495 21.42 -6.82 38.24
C LYS A 495 21.60 -6.00 39.53
N ILE A 496 21.51 -6.66 40.69
CA ILE A 496 21.75 -6.02 42.01
C ILE A 496 23.22 -5.58 42.11
N LEU A 497 23.44 -4.34 42.57
CA LEU A 497 24.75 -3.76 42.86
C LEU A 497 24.98 -3.56 44.35
N ALA A 498 23.96 -3.18 45.11
CA ALA A 498 24.03 -2.95 46.56
C ALA A 498 22.65 -3.09 47.24
N THR A 499 22.63 -3.37 48.55
CA THR A 499 21.42 -3.41 49.37
C THR A 499 21.73 -2.89 50.77
N GLN A 500 20.92 -1.96 51.31
CA GLN A 500 21.16 -1.33 52.61
C GLN A 500 19.85 -1.12 53.39
N PRO A 501 19.80 -1.36 54.72
CA PRO A 501 18.61 -1.08 55.54
C PRO A 501 18.33 0.42 55.73
N VAL A 502 17.05 0.79 55.82
CA VAL A 502 16.59 2.16 56.15
C VAL A 502 16.27 2.23 57.65
N ILE A 503 16.63 3.35 58.29
CA ILE A 503 16.37 3.63 59.72
C ILE A 503 15.07 4.42 59.86
N ILE A 504 14.24 4.14 60.88
CA ILE A 504 12.94 4.80 61.12
C ILE A 504 12.95 5.57 62.46
N ALA A 505 12.45 6.82 62.50
CA ALA A 505 12.59 7.74 63.63
C ALA A 505 11.37 8.65 63.92
N LYS A 506 11.43 9.49 64.98
CA LYS A 506 10.44 10.52 65.39
C LYS A 506 11.14 11.79 65.93
N GLU A 507 10.39 12.89 66.13
CA GLU A 507 10.89 14.26 66.42
C GLU A 507 10.48 14.80 67.82
N ALA A 508 11.08 15.91 68.27
CA ALA A 508 10.97 16.50 69.64
C ALA A 508 10.34 17.92 69.67
N ALA A 509 10.19 18.55 70.86
CA ALA A 509 9.32 19.72 71.08
C ALA A 509 9.91 20.89 71.94
N THR A 510 9.26 22.06 71.84
CA THR A 510 9.71 23.45 72.19
C THR A 510 8.85 24.18 73.26
N VAL A 511 9.33 25.28 73.88
CA VAL A 511 8.63 26.07 74.93
C VAL A 511 8.95 27.59 74.95
N GLY A 512 8.00 28.48 75.31
CA GLY A 512 8.24 29.93 75.48
C GLY A 512 6.99 30.74 75.90
N ALA A 513 7.15 32.03 76.25
CA ALA A 513 6.05 32.87 76.78
C ALA A 513 6.15 34.39 76.46
N ILE A 514 5.01 35.08 76.34
CA ILE A 514 4.91 36.55 76.25
C ILE A 514 4.97 37.12 77.68
N THR A 515 5.78 38.16 77.89
CA THR A 515 6.03 38.77 79.21
C THR A 515 5.36 40.15 79.39
N SER A 516 5.15 40.93 78.32
CA SER A 516 4.37 42.18 78.38
C SER A 516 3.67 42.51 77.05
N LEU A 517 2.63 43.35 77.08
CA LEU A 517 1.81 43.71 75.92
C LEU A 517 1.07 45.04 76.14
N ALA A 518 1.09 45.94 75.14
CA ALA A 518 0.52 47.28 75.18
C ALA A 518 -0.80 47.41 74.37
N PRO A 519 -1.69 48.38 74.71
CA PRO A 519 -2.95 48.63 74.00
C PRO A 519 -2.77 49.44 72.71
N PHE A 520 -3.74 49.32 71.78
CA PHE A 520 -3.70 49.84 70.42
C PHE A 520 -4.78 50.89 70.13
N LYS A 521 -4.40 52.02 69.53
CA LYS A 521 -5.29 53.09 69.11
C LYS A 521 -5.33 53.14 67.58
N ILE A 522 -6.30 52.49 66.96
CA ILE A 522 -6.40 52.48 65.48
C ILE A 522 -6.67 53.92 64.97
N GLY A 523 -6.32 54.21 63.72
CA GLY A 523 -6.36 55.57 63.17
C GLY A 523 -5.25 56.49 63.69
N LYS A 524 -4.43 56.04 64.65
CA LYS A 524 -3.26 56.77 65.17
C LYS A 524 -2.02 55.88 65.28
N ASP A 525 -2.10 54.85 66.11
CA ASP A 525 -1.03 53.88 66.31
C ASP A 525 -0.96 52.99 65.07
N ASN A 526 0.26 52.61 64.65
CA ASN A 526 0.44 51.68 63.52
C ASN A 526 0.74 50.24 63.96
N TYR A 527 1.26 50.05 65.17
CA TYR A 527 1.71 48.77 65.71
C TYR A 527 1.21 48.51 67.13
N VAL A 528 1.01 47.24 67.46
CA VAL A 528 0.95 46.69 68.83
C VAL A 528 2.37 46.34 69.27
N THR A 529 2.72 46.54 70.55
CA THR A 529 4.08 46.30 71.08
C THR A 529 4.07 45.59 72.43
N GLY A 530 5.20 44.99 72.83
CA GLY A 530 5.36 44.26 74.09
C GLY A 530 6.69 43.49 74.16
N GLN A 531 6.81 42.54 75.09
CA GLN A 531 8.01 41.71 75.30
C GLN A 531 7.70 40.21 75.47
N PHE A 532 8.72 39.35 75.28
CA PHE A 532 8.62 37.89 75.36
C PHE A 532 9.95 37.19 75.72
N SER A 533 9.90 35.86 75.97
CA SER A 533 11.08 35.00 76.22
C SER A 533 10.86 33.52 75.81
N GLY A 534 11.94 32.72 75.79
CA GLY A 534 11.94 31.30 75.40
C GLY A 534 12.04 31.08 73.88
N ASP A 535 11.68 29.89 73.39
CA ASP A 535 11.80 29.43 72.00
C ASP A 535 10.87 30.15 71.01
N ILE A 536 10.23 31.26 71.41
CA ILE A 536 9.38 32.05 70.54
C ILE A 536 10.25 32.64 69.41
N ALA A 537 10.07 32.11 68.21
CA ALA A 537 10.65 32.68 67.01
C ALA A 537 9.65 33.56 66.27
N LYS A 538 8.34 33.38 66.47
CA LYS A 538 7.27 34.02 65.67
C LYS A 538 6.10 34.48 66.53
N ILE A 539 5.43 35.55 66.11
CA ILE A 539 4.14 36.00 66.68
C ILE A 539 3.13 36.29 65.56
N SER A 540 1.86 35.99 65.79
CA SER A 540 0.73 36.46 64.96
C SER A 540 -0.32 37.14 65.80
N MET A 541 -1.07 38.04 65.19
CA MET A 541 -2.15 38.76 65.86
C MET A 541 -3.50 38.32 65.31
N THR A 542 -4.34 37.80 66.19
CA THR A 542 -5.73 37.41 65.91
C THR A 542 -6.66 38.56 66.22
N VAL A 543 -7.58 38.89 65.33
CA VAL A 543 -8.59 39.94 65.51
C VAL A 543 -9.96 39.39 65.14
N ASN A 544 -10.95 39.49 66.04
CA ASN A 544 -12.28 38.90 65.87
C ASN A 544 -12.25 37.43 65.40
N ASN A 545 -11.37 36.64 66.04
CA ASN A 545 -11.07 35.22 65.73
C ASN A 545 -10.40 34.94 64.36
N ALA A 546 -10.05 35.96 63.56
CA ALA A 546 -9.24 35.79 62.35
C ALA A 546 -7.75 36.05 62.64
N GLU A 547 -6.88 35.05 62.41
CA GLU A 547 -5.44 35.18 62.69
C GLU A 547 -4.63 35.76 61.52
N GLY A 548 -3.84 36.80 61.79
CA GLY A 548 -2.90 37.41 60.85
C GLY A 548 -1.57 36.68 60.71
N THR A 549 -0.69 37.22 59.87
CA THR A 549 0.60 36.61 59.51
C THR A 549 1.53 36.39 60.70
N LYS A 550 2.14 35.20 60.80
CA LYS A 550 3.21 34.91 61.74
C LYS A 550 4.50 35.63 61.33
N ILE A 551 4.82 36.75 61.99
CA ILE A 551 6.08 37.48 61.79
C ILE A 551 7.17 36.93 62.71
N THR A 552 8.41 36.88 62.22
CA THR A 552 9.58 36.48 63.02
C THR A 552 9.94 37.61 64.00
N VAL A 553 10.33 37.25 65.23
CA VAL A 553 10.73 38.17 66.30
C VAL A 553 11.97 37.69 67.06
N SER A 554 12.64 38.61 67.74
CA SER A 554 13.84 38.37 68.56
C SER A 554 13.68 39.02 69.92
N ALA A 555 13.92 38.28 71.01
CA ALA A 555 13.71 38.77 72.38
C ALA A 555 14.65 39.96 72.74
N PRO A 556 14.25 40.85 73.67
CA PRO A 556 13.03 40.79 74.45
C PRO A 556 11.81 41.43 73.76
N ASP A 557 11.98 42.49 72.97
CA ASP A 557 10.88 43.32 72.46
C ASP A 557 10.24 42.82 71.16
N PHE A 558 8.95 43.13 70.95
CA PHE A 558 8.28 42.97 69.66
C PHE A 558 7.44 44.19 69.25
N LYS A 559 7.18 44.28 67.95
CA LYS A 559 6.20 45.17 67.33
C LYS A 559 5.46 44.44 66.21
N TYR A 560 4.14 44.53 66.18
CA TYR A 560 3.27 43.86 65.20
C TYR A 560 2.36 44.89 64.52
N TYR A 561 2.34 44.95 63.19
CA TYR A 561 1.53 45.95 62.46
C TYR A 561 0.04 45.65 62.57
N ALA A 562 -0.74 46.65 63.02
CA ALA A 562 -2.08 46.43 63.53
C ALA A 562 -3.16 47.34 62.89
N ASN A 563 -2.77 48.46 62.29
CA ASN A 563 -3.68 49.48 61.73
C ASN A 563 -4.57 48.96 60.60
N ASN A 564 -4.15 47.89 59.93
CA ASN A 564 -4.85 47.25 58.82
C ASN A 564 -5.73 46.06 59.24
N VAL A 565 -5.71 45.61 60.49
CA VAL A 565 -6.42 44.37 60.92
C VAL A 565 -7.32 44.60 62.12
N ILE A 566 -6.88 45.40 63.08
CA ILE A 566 -7.79 45.96 64.08
C ILE A 566 -8.38 47.22 63.40
N ARG A 567 -9.71 47.28 63.20
CA ARG A 567 -10.41 48.33 62.44
C ARG A 567 -11.69 48.89 63.10
N ASN A 568 -12.10 48.49 64.29
CA ASN A 568 -13.26 49.06 65.00
C ASN A 568 -13.02 49.05 66.51
N LEU A 569 -13.67 49.94 67.26
CA LEU A 569 -13.66 49.94 68.74
C LEU A 569 -14.12 48.61 69.35
N SER A 570 -14.97 47.88 68.64
CA SER A 570 -15.51 46.57 69.03
C SER A 570 -14.59 45.39 68.72
N ASP A 571 -13.47 45.60 68.03
CA ASP A 571 -12.65 44.48 67.57
C ASP A 571 -11.87 43.85 68.74
N THR A 572 -12.03 42.55 68.93
CA THR A 572 -11.36 41.78 69.97
C THR A 572 -10.04 41.24 69.43
N ALA A 573 -8.92 41.81 69.88
CA ALA A 573 -7.59 41.45 69.40
C ALA A 573 -6.80 40.60 70.42
N LYS A 574 -5.97 39.67 69.93
CA LYS A 574 -5.06 38.81 70.69
C LYS A 574 -3.74 38.66 69.97
N LEU A 575 -2.64 38.52 70.71
CA LEU A 575 -1.35 38.11 70.17
C LEU A 575 -1.03 36.68 70.58
N THR A 576 -0.71 35.84 69.61
CA THR A 576 -0.34 34.43 69.79
C THR A 576 1.14 34.28 69.44
N ALA A 577 1.91 33.60 70.30
CA ALA A 577 3.34 33.36 70.11
C ALA A 577 3.66 31.91 69.75
N TYR A 578 4.73 31.71 68.99
CA TYR A 578 5.05 30.49 68.28
C TYR A 578 6.54 30.21 68.21
N ASP A 579 6.90 28.93 68.16
CA ASP A 579 8.24 28.50 67.78
C ASP A 579 8.52 28.69 66.27
N ASN A 580 9.69 28.26 65.81
CA ASN A 580 10.05 28.39 64.40
C ASN A 580 9.25 27.46 63.46
N VAL A 581 8.70 26.34 63.95
CA VAL A 581 7.90 25.42 63.12
C VAL A 581 6.40 25.75 63.12
N GLY A 582 5.95 26.68 63.96
CA GLY A 582 4.57 27.16 63.99
C GLY A 582 3.69 26.49 65.05
N LYS A 583 4.27 25.88 66.08
CA LYS A 583 3.55 25.41 67.28
C LYS A 583 3.24 26.58 68.21
N VAL A 584 2.01 26.69 68.71
CA VAL A 584 1.62 27.71 69.72
C VAL A 584 2.40 27.49 71.01
N LEU A 585 2.90 28.58 71.60
CA LEU A 585 3.60 28.61 72.88
C LEU A 585 2.86 29.44 73.95
N ASP A 586 2.30 30.61 73.61
CA ASP A 586 1.51 31.47 74.51
C ASP A 586 0.48 32.33 73.74
N THR A 587 -0.49 32.93 74.44
CA THR A 587 -1.49 33.85 73.85
C THR A 587 -1.98 34.89 74.86
N LYS A 588 -2.00 36.18 74.49
CA LYS A 588 -2.54 37.29 75.33
C LYS A 588 -3.50 38.19 74.54
N THR A 589 -4.30 39.00 75.23
CA THR A 589 -5.35 39.87 74.64
C THR A 589 -4.91 41.35 74.56
N ILE A 590 -5.45 42.10 73.59
CA ILE A 590 -5.10 43.49 73.21
C ILE A 590 -6.37 44.39 73.24
N THR A 591 -6.21 45.70 73.48
CA THR A 591 -7.27 46.75 73.57
C THR A 591 -7.18 47.77 72.37
N VAL A 592 -8.26 48.47 71.91
CA VAL A 592 -8.53 48.72 70.44
C VAL A 592 -9.40 50.00 70.02
N LEU A 593 -9.30 50.64 68.79
CA LEU A 593 -10.09 51.86 68.25
C LEU A 593 -10.22 52.31 66.66
N ASN A 594 -10.94 51.73 65.63
CA ASN A 594 -11.35 52.25 64.20
C ASN A 594 -10.50 52.22 62.80
N GLY A 595 -11.02 51.83 61.58
CA GLY A 595 -10.30 51.51 60.25
C GLY A 595 -11.06 51.43 58.82
N ILE A 596 -10.57 50.69 57.75
CA ILE A 596 -10.90 50.87 56.23
C ILE A 596 -11.23 49.62 55.24
N SER A 597 -10.88 49.54 53.89
CA SER A 597 -11.56 48.79 52.71
C SER A 597 -10.76 47.86 51.65
N LEU A 598 -11.27 47.46 50.41
CA LEU A 598 -10.85 46.34 49.41
C LEU A 598 -11.24 46.36 47.81
N PRO A 599 -10.84 45.38 46.88
CA PRO A 599 -10.92 45.34 45.33
C PRO A 599 -11.86 44.30 44.51
N GLY A 600 -11.75 44.04 43.13
CA GLY A 600 -12.96 43.97 42.18
C GLY A 600 -13.27 43.13 40.85
N SER A 601 -14.49 43.34 40.26
CA SER A 601 -15.27 42.59 39.19
C SER A 601 -16.51 43.36 38.60
N ILE A 602 -17.12 43.03 37.42
CA ILE A 602 -18.50 43.51 37.02
C ILE A 602 -19.59 42.51 37.44
N ASP A 603 -20.40 42.91 38.42
CA ASP A 603 -21.31 42.00 39.11
C ASP A 603 -22.72 42.05 38.52
N THR A 604 -23.30 43.24 38.31
CA THR A 604 -24.66 43.40 37.77
C THR A 604 -24.71 44.32 36.54
N ILE A 605 -25.69 44.09 35.66
CA ILE A 605 -26.00 44.98 34.52
C ILE A 605 -27.49 44.87 34.20
N ALA A 606 -28.14 45.99 33.87
CA ALA A 606 -29.57 46.06 33.57
C ALA A 606 -29.87 46.04 32.05
N PRO A 607 -31.02 45.49 31.62
CA PRO A 607 -31.53 45.66 30.26
C PRO A 607 -31.75 47.13 29.90
N PHE A 608 -31.69 47.44 28.60
CA PHE A 608 -31.80 48.79 28.05
C PHE A 608 -33.05 48.94 27.16
N LYS A 609 -33.90 49.95 27.44
CA LYS A 609 -35.11 50.26 26.67
C LYS A 609 -34.94 51.45 25.72
N ILE A 610 -34.90 51.18 24.42
CA ILE A 610 -34.97 52.20 23.36
C ILE A 610 -36.27 52.99 23.51
N GLY A 611 -36.19 54.31 23.42
CA GLY A 611 -37.34 55.22 23.64
C GLY A 611 -37.59 55.60 25.11
N LYS A 612 -36.89 54.99 26.07
CA LYS A 612 -37.04 55.31 27.50
C LYS A 612 -35.71 55.58 28.21
N ASP A 613 -34.77 54.65 28.09
CA ASP A 613 -33.55 54.68 28.88
C ASP A 613 -32.47 55.55 28.21
N ASN A 614 -31.68 56.21 29.06
CA ASN A 614 -30.56 57.05 28.63
C ASN A 614 -29.20 56.34 28.85
N TYR A 615 -29.12 55.50 29.88
CA TYR A 615 -27.90 54.85 30.34
C TYR A 615 -28.12 53.35 30.54
N ILE A 616 -27.09 52.56 30.24
CA ILE A 616 -26.90 51.21 30.76
C ILE A 616 -26.36 51.37 32.18
N THR A 617 -26.94 50.66 33.15
CA THR A 617 -26.56 50.74 34.57
C THR A 617 -26.24 49.37 35.14
N GLY A 618 -25.45 49.35 36.20
CA GLY A 618 -24.99 48.13 36.86
C GLY A 618 -24.10 48.42 38.06
N THR A 619 -23.50 47.38 38.63
CA THR A 619 -22.52 47.47 39.72
C THR A 619 -21.26 46.69 39.37
N PHE A 620 -20.14 47.19 39.87
CA PHE A 620 -18.85 46.53 39.79
C PHE A 620 -18.22 46.57 41.19
N THR A 621 -17.75 45.46 41.74
CA THR A 621 -16.90 45.54 42.92
C THR A 621 -15.51 46.08 42.53
N GLY A 622 -14.86 46.80 43.44
CA GLY A 622 -13.40 47.05 43.46
C GLY A 622 -12.71 47.86 42.36
N ASP A 623 -11.66 47.31 41.73
CA ASP A 623 -10.61 48.06 40.99
C ASP A 623 -10.82 48.14 39.46
N ILE A 624 -12.03 47.84 38.98
CA ILE A 624 -12.45 48.30 37.65
C ILE A 624 -12.55 49.83 37.70
N VAL A 625 -11.75 50.52 36.89
CA VAL A 625 -11.78 52.00 36.85
C VAL A 625 -12.40 52.53 35.57
N LYS A 626 -12.62 51.68 34.54
CA LYS A 626 -13.19 52.06 33.25
C LYS A 626 -14.14 51.00 32.66
N VAL A 627 -15.05 51.42 31.78
CA VAL A 627 -15.88 50.51 30.94
C VAL A 627 -16.05 51.05 29.51
N GLU A 628 -16.28 50.17 28.54
CA GLU A 628 -16.53 50.42 27.10
C GLU A 628 -17.85 49.76 26.68
N LEU A 629 -18.53 50.28 25.65
CA LEU A 629 -19.68 49.64 24.99
C LEU A 629 -19.27 49.14 23.60
N GLN A 630 -19.81 48.01 23.15
CA GLN A 630 -19.65 47.51 21.78
C GLN A 630 -21.00 47.16 21.17
N ILE A 631 -21.18 47.45 19.88
CA ILE A 631 -22.43 47.27 19.12
C ILE A 631 -22.11 46.49 17.85
N ASN A 632 -22.70 45.30 17.69
CA ASN A 632 -22.33 44.34 16.64
C ASN A 632 -20.81 44.10 16.55
N LYS A 633 -20.14 44.07 17.72
CA LYS A 633 -18.67 44.01 17.92
C LYS A 633 -17.86 45.23 17.42
N ALA A 634 -18.51 46.34 17.05
CA ALA A 634 -17.85 47.62 16.83
C ALA A 634 -17.74 48.42 18.15
N PRO A 635 -16.52 48.67 18.67
CA PRO A 635 -16.34 49.36 19.95
C PRO A 635 -16.70 50.84 19.90
N GLN A 636 -17.17 51.34 21.04
CA GLN A 636 -17.55 52.74 21.29
C GLN A 636 -16.55 53.36 22.29
N GLN A 637 -16.89 54.50 22.90
CA GLN A 637 -16.01 55.18 23.88
C GLN A 637 -15.77 54.37 25.17
N ARG A 638 -14.60 54.58 25.80
CA ARG A 638 -14.37 54.22 27.21
C ARG A 638 -14.72 55.36 28.14
N ILE A 639 -15.36 55.05 29.27
CA ILE A 639 -15.62 56.00 30.38
C ILE A 639 -14.96 55.50 31.67
N ASN A 640 -14.68 56.39 32.62
CA ASN A 640 -14.31 55.99 33.98
C ASN A 640 -15.56 55.53 34.76
N VAL A 641 -15.38 54.58 35.69
CA VAL A 641 -16.38 54.17 36.69
C VAL A 641 -15.81 54.30 38.11
N LYS A 642 -16.67 54.48 39.10
CA LYS A 642 -16.30 54.73 40.51
C LYS A 642 -17.41 54.28 41.47
N ASP A 643 -17.14 54.31 42.77
CA ASP A 643 -18.09 54.01 43.85
C ASP A 643 -18.82 52.67 43.68
N TYR A 644 -18.18 51.72 43.00
CA TYR A 644 -18.69 50.38 42.70
C TYR A 644 -19.97 50.35 41.81
N ILE A 645 -20.24 51.42 41.06
CA ILE A 645 -21.43 51.60 40.21
C ILE A 645 -21.07 51.92 38.74
N ILE A 646 -21.74 51.25 37.81
CA ILE A 646 -21.66 51.48 36.36
C ILE A 646 -22.84 52.36 35.91
N LYS A 647 -22.56 53.39 35.09
CA LYS A 647 -23.58 54.20 34.41
C LYS A 647 -23.06 54.74 33.07
N TYR A 648 -23.31 54.01 31.99
CA TYR A 648 -22.80 54.30 30.64
C TYR A 648 -23.90 54.88 29.74
N TYR A 649 -23.71 56.06 29.14
CA TYR A 649 -24.74 56.67 28.27
C TYR A 649 -24.77 55.98 26.89
N ALA A 650 -25.94 55.48 26.49
CA ALA A 650 -26.10 54.66 25.29
C ALA A 650 -27.28 55.08 24.37
N LYS A 651 -28.10 56.07 24.80
CA LYS A 651 -29.35 56.51 24.14
C LYS A 651 -29.26 56.74 22.62
N THR A 652 -28.12 57.28 22.17
CA THR A 652 -27.87 57.66 20.78
C THR A 652 -27.15 56.59 19.97
N ASN A 653 -26.66 55.54 20.64
CA ASN A 653 -25.86 54.47 20.04
C ASN A 653 -26.72 53.22 19.81
N ILE A 654 -27.66 52.93 20.72
CA ILE A 654 -28.59 51.79 20.64
C ILE A 654 -29.94 52.30 20.13
N THR A 655 -30.18 52.16 18.82
CA THR A 655 -31.40 52.65 18.15
C THR A 655 -32.23 51.55 17.49
N ASN A 656 -31.71 50.32 17.41
CA ASN A 656 -32.38 49.14 16.85
C ASN A 656 -32.33 47.99 17.86
N THR A 657 -33.45 47.26 18.03
CA THR A 657 -33.54 46.12 18.96
C THR A 657 -32.81 44.86 18.46
N ASN A 658 -32.44 44.83 17.18
CA ASN A 658 -31.84 43.66 16.55
C ASN A 658 -30.30 43.67 16.57
N ASP A 659 -29.69 44.73 17.13
CA ASP A 659 -28.23 44.83 17.29
C ASP A 659 -27.75 44.08 18.54
N VAL A 660 -26.59 43.41 18.46
CA VAL A 660 -25.97 42.71 19.58
C VAL A 660 -25.10 43.68 20.39
N ILE A 661 -25.42 43.87 21.67
CA ILE A 661 -24.79 44.87 22.54
C ILE A 661 -24.02 44.20 23.68
N GLU A 662 -22.78 44.63 23.93
CA GLU A 662 -21.92 44.14 25.02
C GLU A 662 -21.21 45.30 25.73
N LEU A 663 -21.06 45.22 27.06
CA LEU A 663 -20.28 46.17 27.87
C LEU A 663 -19.02 45.49 28.43
N VAL A 664 -17.87 46.16 28.32
CA VAL A 664 -16.54 45.61 28.66
C VAL A 664 -15.90 46.45 29.77
N GLY A 665 -15.46 45.82 30.86
CA GLY A 665 -14.82 46.46 32.01
C GLY A 665 -13.30 46.36 32.00
N TYR A 666 -12.65 47.43 32.46
CA TYR A 666 -11.20 47.62 32.43
C TYR A 666 -10.61 48.05 33.77
N ASN A 667 -9.49 47.42 34.14
CA ASN A 667 -8.66 47.82 35.28
C ASN A 667 -7.84 49.09 34.96
N THR A 668 -7.01 49.54 35.90
CA THR A 668 -6.14 50.71 35.73
C THR A 668 -5.03 50.49 34.68
N ALA A 669 -4.60 49.25 34.43
CA ALA A 669 -3.64 48.92 33.38
C ALA A 669 -4.24 48.99 31.96
N GLY A 670 -5.58 48.96 31.85
CA GLY A 670 -6.30 49.00 30.57
C GLY A 670 -6.60 47.63 29.97
N ASP A 671 -6.41 46.56 30.74
CA ASP A 671 -6.79 45.18 30.38
C ASP A 671 -8.30 44.96 30.52
N VAL A 672 -8.86 44.09 29.68
CA VAL A 672 -10.24 43.60 29.87
C VAL A 672 -10.26 42.68 31.09
N VAL A 673 -11.01 43.08 32.12
CA VAL A 673 -11.23 42.28 33.34
C VAL A 673 -12.67 41.77 33.49
N SER A 674 -13.59 42.23 32.63
CA SER A 674 -14.94 41.66 32.55
C SER A 674 -15.62 42.03 31.22
N THR A 675 -16.55 41.20 30.75
CA THR A 675 -17.44 41.51 29.62
C THR A 675 -18.84 40.97 29.91
N LYS A 676 -19.90 41.73 29.58
CA LYS A 676 -21.30 41.34 29.83
C LYS A 676 -22.22 41.85 28.72
N ALA A 677 -23.02 40.96 28.14
CA ALA A 677 -24.04 41.31 27.17
C ALA A 677 -25.14 42.19 27.81
N VAL A 678 -25.71 43.11 27.02
CA VAL A 678 -26.74 44.06 27.45
C VAL A 678 -28.04 43.77 26.68
N PRO A 679 -29.08 43.20 27.32
CA PRO A 679 -30.34 42.92 26.64
C PRO A 679 -31.05 44.21 26.22
N VAL A 680 -31.44 44.31 24.95
CA VAL A 680 -32.13 45.50 24.39
C VAL A 680 -33.61 45.20 24.14
N THR A 681 -34.47 46.16 24.45
CA THR A 681 -35.91 46.14 24.15
C THR A 681 -36.40 47.53 23.75
N SER A 682 -37.61 47.66 23.22
CA SER A 682 -38.28 48.95 23.00
C SER A 682 -39.20 49.33 24.17
N ALA A 683 -39.48 50.63 24.32
CA ALA A 683 -40.55 51.13 25.17
C ALA A 683 -41.91 50.54 24.73
N ASN A 684 -42.78 50.24 25.69
CA ASN A 684 -43.99 49.44 25.42
C ASN A 684 -45.18 49.91 26.27
N GLY A 685 -46.37 49.97 25.68
CA GLY A 685 -47.58 50.53 26.27
C GLY A 685 -48.66 50.75 25.21
N GLY A 686 -49.76 51.41 25.59
CA GLY A 686 -50.86 51.71 24.66
C GLY A 686 -51.97 52.55 25.27
N VAL A 687 -52.97 52.88 24.46
CA VAL A 687 -54.16 53.65 24.85
C VAL A 687 -55.47 53.05 24.33
N THR A 688 -56.53 53.24 25.10
CA THR A 688 -57.92 53.06 24.70
C THR A 688 -58.67 54.39 24.84
N VAL A 689 -59.67 54.63 24.00
CA VAL A 689 -60.48 55.86 24.00
C VAL A 689 -61.96 55.51 24.03
N ASN A 690 -62.72 56.22 24.86
CA ASN A 690 -64.17 56.17 24.86
C ASN A 690 -64.72 57.11 23.78
N PRO A 691 -65.83 56.77 23.09
CA PRO A 691 -66.51 57.68 22.17
C PRO A 691 -66.84 59.03 22.82
N TYR A 692 -66.70 60.10 22.05
CA TYR A 692 -66.94 61.48 22.49
C TYR A 692 -68.32 61.95 22.03
N VAL A 693 -69.18 62.34 22.97
CA VAL A 693 -70.53 62.85 22.67
C VAL A 693 -70.45 64.33 22.33
N LEU A 694 -71.12 64.75 21.25
CA LEU A 694 -71.01 66.12 20.76
C LEU A 694 -71.50 67.15 21.79
N GLY A 695 -70.56 67.95 22.31
CA GLY A 695 -70.83 68.99 23.32
C GLY A 695 -70.25 68.67 24.70
N ASP A 696 -69.66 67.49 24.92
CA ASP A 696 -68.94 67.16 26.15
C ASP A 696 -67.71 68.04 26.37
N GLY A 697 -67.21 68.07 27.62
CA GLY A 697 -65.98 68.78 27.94
C GLY A 697 -64.73 68.13 27.33
N TYR A 698 -64.62 66.80 27.43
CA TYR A 698 -63.36 66.08 27.31
C TYR A 698 -63.50 64.75 26.57
N VAL A 699 -62.54 64.43 25.69
CA VAL A 699 -62.28 63.03 25.30
C VAL A 699 -61.66 62.32 26.50
N LYS A 700 -62.07 61.09 26.79
CA LYS A 700 -61.58 60.30 27.93
C LYS A 700 -61.17 58.90 27.48
N GLY A 701 -60.27 58.28 28.22
CA GLY A 701 -59.73 56.96 27.88
C GLY A 701 -58.75 56.46 28.93
N GLN A 702 -58.11 55.32 28.66
CA GLN A 702 -57.05 54.78 29.51
C GLN A 702 -55.73 54.62 28.77
N PHE A 703 -54.63 54.64 29.52
CA PHE A 703 -53.26 54.43 29.04
C PHE A 703 -52.53 53.39 29.91
N THR A 704 -51.50 52.75 29.34
CA THR A 704 -50.71 51.72 30.04
C THR A 704 -49.20 51.90 29.85
N SER A 705 -48.44 51.40 30.84
CA SER A 705 -46.99 51.27 30.83
C SER A 705 -46.22 52.56 30.49
N ASP A 706 -45.54 52.63 29.34
CA ASP A 706 -44.60 53.70 29.02
C ASP A 706 -45.23 54.97 28.40
N VAL A 707 -46.57 55.03 28.24
CA VAL A 707 -47.29 56.22 27.75
C VAL A 707 -47.20 57.37 28.78
N ALA A 708 -46.69 58.52 28.34
CA ALA A 708 -46.53 59.71 29.17
C ALA A 708 -47.26 60.96 28.61
N ARG A 709 -47.61 60.97 27.33
CA ARG A 709 -48.26 62.11 26.66
C ARG A 709 -49.29 61.66 25.64
N ILE A 710 -50.28 62.52 25.38
CA ILE A 710 -51.33 62.31 24.39
C ILE A 710 -51.62 63.60 23.59
N SER A 711 -52.07 63.45 22.35
CA SER A 711 -52.50 64.56 21.49
C SER A 711 -53.72 64.15 20.68
N LEU A 712 -54.72 65.02 20.55
CA LEU A 712 -55.77 64.85 19.56
C LEU A 712 -55.34 65.43 18.22
N THR A 713 -55.71 64.76 17.13
CA THR A 713 -55.75 65.34 15.78
C THR A 713 -57.21 65.44 15.36
N VAL A 714 -57.65 66.62 14.91
CA VAL A 714 -59.04 66.87 14.46
C VAL A 714 -59.00 67.48 13.07
N ASN A 715 -59.68 66.84 12.11
CA ASN A 715 -59.68 67.22 10.69
C ASN A 715 -58.26 67.42 10.14
N ASN A 716 -57.41 66.41 10.34
CA ASN A 716 -55.96 66.37 10.04
C ASN A 716 -55.08 67.44 10.73
N ALA A 717 -55.65 68.40 11.46
CA ALA A 717 -54.91 69.39 12.21
C ALA A 717 -54.63 68.91 13.64
N LYS A 718 -53.39 68.49 13.92
CA LYS A 718 -52.89 68.11 15.25
C LYS A 718 -53.07 69.24 16.25
N LYS A 719 -53.53 68.90 17.47
CA LYS A 719 -53.76 69.82 18.59
C LYS A 719 -52.66 69.64 19.64
N THR A 720 -52.66 70.49 20.67
CA THR A 720 -51.65 70.51 21.74
C THR A 720 -51.39 69.12 22.30
N THR A 721 -50.13 68.68 22.39
CA THR A 721 -49.77 67.48 23.15
C THR A 721 -49.80 67.81 24.64
N ILE A 722 -50.57 67.06 25.43
CA ILE A 722 -50.61 67.16 26.90
C ILE A 722 -49.97 65.92 27.53
N SER A 723 -49.55 66.02 28.79
CA SER A 723 -49.19 64.83 29.58
C SER A 723 -50.44 64.10 30.06
N VAL A 724 -50.35 62.78 30.16
CA VAL A 724 -51.33 61.99 30.95
C VAL A 724 -51.03 62.15 32.44
N PRO A 725 -51.97 61.81 33.36
CA PRO A 725 -51.71 61.87 34.79
C PRO A 725 -50.49 61.03 35.21
N PRO A 726 -49.69 61.45 36.20
CA PRO A 726 -48.49 60.72 36.62
C PRO A 726 -48.81 59.43 37.42
N THR A 727 -50.06 59.23 37.81
CA THR A 727 -50.56 58.06 38.55
C THR A 727 -52.00 57.75 38.14
N GLY A 728 -52.36 56.46 38.13
CA GLY A 728 -53.63 55.97 37.59
C GLY A 728 -53.56 55.67 36.09
N SER A 729 -54.57 54.96 35.55
CA SER A 729 -54.65 54.57 34.14
C SER A 729 -55.52 55.51 33.29
N ASP A 730 -56.38 56.33 33.89
CA ASP A 730 -57.33 57.18 33.15
C ASP A 730 -56.70 58.52 32.71
N PHE A 731 -57.09 59.00 31.52
CA PHE A 731 -56.78 60.35 31.05
C PHE A 731 -58.04 61.10 30.61
N GLN A 732 -57.95 62.44 30.58
CA GLN A 732 -58.97 63.33 30.02
C GLN A 732 -58.30 64.45 29.21
N TYR A 733 -58.74 64.67 27.97
CA TYR A 733 -58.25 65.70 27.06
C TYR A 733 -59.37 66.70 26.75
N TYR A 734 -59.20 67.98 27.05
CA TYR A 734 -60.25 68.99 26.83
C TYR A 734 -60.50 69.23 25.34
N ALA A 735 -61.69 68.87 24.87
CA ALA A 735 -61.99 68.76 23.44
C ALA A 735 -63.19 69.63 22.98
N LYS A 736 -63.98 70.17 23.91
CA LYS A 736 -65.18 70.98 23.62
C LYS A 736 -65.03 72.11 22.58
N PRO A 737 -63.93 72.90 22.54
CA PRO A 737 -63.76 73.93 21.52
C PRO A 737 -63.12 73.40 20.21
N LEU A 738 -62.66 72.14 20.20
CA LEU A 738 -61.83 71.54 19.14
C LEU A 738 -62.64 70.62 18.22
N ILE A 739 -63.59 69.87 18.78
CA ILE A 739 -64.51 68.97 18.07
C ILE A 739 -65.90 69.64 18.11
N LYS A 740 -66.45 69.97 16.94
CA LYS A 740 -67.66 70.80 16.80
C LYS A 740 -68.80 70.14 16.02
N ASN A 741 -68.48 69.18 15.14
CA ASN A 741 -69.45 68.49 14.29
C ASN A 741 -69.27 66.97 14.39
N ARG A 742 -70.36 66.20 14.22
CA ARG A 742 -70.29 64.73 14.11
C ARG A 742 -69.50 64.23 12.90
N THR A 743 -69.23 65.10 11.93
CA THR A 743 -68.44 64.83 10.73
C THR A 743 -66.95 65.12 10.91
N ASP A 744 -66.52 65.65 12.06
CA ASP A 744 -65.11 65.91 12.31
C ASP A 744 -64.34 64.58 12.46
N THR A 745 -63.24 64.38 11.72
CA THR A 745 -62.40 63.19 11.87
C THR A 745 -61.42 63.37 13.02
N VAL A 746 -61.45 62.48 14.01
CA VAL A 746 -60.67 62.61 15.24
C VAL A 746 -59.84 61.35 15.51
N SER A 747 -58.57 61.53 15.84
CA SER A 747 -57.71 60.50 16.40
C SER A 747 -56.99 61.01 17.64
N LEU A 748 -56.60 60.08 18.52
CA LEU A 748 -55.75 60.33 19.67
C LEU A 748 -54.46 59.55 19.51
N THR A 749 -53.34 60.25 19.59
CA THR A 749 -52.01 59.66 19.55
C THR A 749 -51.37 59.70 20.93
N ALA A 750 -50.88 58.55 21.37
CA ALA A 750 -50.09 58.36 22.58
C ALA A 750 -48.58 58.37 22.28
N TYR A 751 -47.83 59.04 23.15
CA TYR A 751 -46.40 59.22 23.06
C TYR A 751 -45.71 58.81 24.36
N ASP A 752 -44.47 58.33 24.23
CA ASP A 752 -43.57 58.13 25.37
C ASP A 752 -43.11 59.47 26.00
N SER A 753 -42.31 59.38 27.07
CA SER A 753 -41.79 60.55 27.77
C SER A 753 -40.82 61.40 26.94
N LEU A 754 -40.20 60.84 25.89
CA LEU A 754 -39.30 61.54 24.98
C LEU A 754 -40.05 62.18 23.80
N GLY A 755 -41.11 61.52 23.31
CA GLY A 755 -41.93 61.94 22.18
C GLY A 755 -42.00 60.92 21.04
N GLY A 756 -41.48 59.71 21.23
CA GLY A 756 -41.74 58.60 20.31
C GLY A 756 -43.22 58.24 20.31
N GLU A 757 -43.79 57.96 19.14
CA GLU A 757 -45.19 57.53 19.02
C GLU A 757 -45.31 56.07 19.44
N ILE A 758 -46.15 55.80 20.44
CA ILE A 758 -46.44 54.44 20.91
C ILE A 758 -47.63 53.87 20.13
N GLN A 759 -48.72 54.65 20.00
CA GLN A 759 -49.96 54.18 19.37
C GLN A 759 -50.86 55.36 18.97
N THR A 760 -51.45 55.30 17.78
CA THR A 760 -52.59 56.16 17.38
C THR A 760 -53.87 55.34 17.33
N VAL A 761 -54.96 55.86 17.90
CA VAL A 761 -56.32 55.29 17.86
C VAL A 761 -57.33 56.32 17.34
N SER A 762 -58.40 55.87 16.69
CA SER A 762 -59.51 56.76 16.29
C SER A 762 -60.41 57.09 17.49
N VAL A 763 -61.03 58.28 17.48
CA VAL A 763 -62.00 58.71 18.50
C VAL A 763 -63.38 58.84 17.84
N PRO A 764 -64.31 57.90 18.07
CA PRO A 764 -65.66 57.99 17.50
C PRO A 764 -66.43 59.17 18.08
N ILE A 765 -67.21 59.88 17.25
CA ILE A 765 -68.11 60.97 17.70
C ILE A 765 -69.57 60.49 17.71
N LEU A 766 -70.27 60.73 18.82
CA LEU A 766 -71.67 60.38 19.06
C LEU A 766 -72.58 61.59 19.24
#